data_AF-H1PKD3-F1
#
_entry.id   AF-H1PKD3-F1
#
_cell.length_a   1.000
_cell.length_b   1.000
_cell.length_c   1.000
_cell.angle_alpha   90.00
_cell.angle_beta   90.00
_cell.angle_gamma   90.00
#
_symmetry.space_group_name_H-M   'P 1'
#
loop_
_entity.id
_entity.type
_entity.pdbx_description
1 polymer ?
#
loop_
_entity_poly.entity_id
_entity_poly.type
_entity_poly.pdbx_seq_one_letter_code
_entity_poly.pdbx_strand_id
1 'polypeptide(L)'
;MPIRVPNNLPAVETLTNENVFVMTDSRAITQDIRPLQILILNLMPTKIDTETQLTRLLGNSPLQVELELLQTASHKSQNTPEEHMLAFYKSFEQVKQNYYDGMIVTGAPVELMEFEEVEYWDELCEIMEWSKSHVHSTFYICWGAQAGLYYHYGIKKHVLAEKLSGVYKHHLRYKTGMLFRGFDDIFYVPHSRNTDVDVEAVEACKDIKVVAESDEAGIFAIKSNDDKQIFIMGHSEYDADTLKKEYERDVKQGKNPNVPCNYYPDDDPGKEPQVVWRSCANLLFSNWLNYFVYQSTPYDINSIQQEASKAINLEKSDLTVSKFGGTSLAGADRFRAAKEIIEADKNRKFVVVSAPGKRDARDNKVTDLLVELADSACVGGGINLDIDHARNLLSEIKERFVEIEAELSTGVDVDAEFTKIEHDIFENGQGRAYITSRGEYMNGILMAAYLGEPWQFVDAKDIVFFDNDGKLLLNETLKAISDRCAKLPRAVIPGFYGSLAEDGSVETFSRGGSDISASLVAAALHADLYENWTDVSGILMADPGIVRNPVTVPVMTYKELRELSYLGATVMHPDVVEPVVKLGIPIIIKNTMNPDATGTLVVKDKKYYKESMEIAGISGKRGFVVIKLEKTGLNDDTKLRQSILDFFTENSVKITNIIAGIDSLILLVPKDNFEKTNLSFFEMEANIRKMAGGIKIDITKDIAVIGVVGRELGSSPTVVIKTLSALAGRRIDVKLIDHGQGQISILIAVAATDYAEAIRSIYGRFV
;
A
#
# COMPACT_ATOMS: atom_id res chain seq x y z
N MET A 1 -22.46 -18.53 -5.32
CA MET A 1 -22.04 -18.02 -3.99
C MET A 1 -21.21 -19.07 -3.29
N PRO A 2 -20.15 -18.69 -2.57
CA PRO A 2 -19.42 -19.62 -1.72
C PRO A 2 -20.34 -20.35 -0.75
N ILE A 3 -20.10 -21.64 -0.53
CA ILE A 3 -20.71 -22.36 0.57
C ILE A 3 -19.92 -22.03 1.83
N ARG A 4 -20.61 -21.54 2.85
CA ARG A 4 -20.05 -21.36 4.19
C ARG A 4 -19.87 -22.74 4.82
N VAL A 5 -18.63 -23.11 5.12
CA VAL A 5 -18.28 -24.39 5.73
C VAL A 5 -17.50 -24.18 7.03
N PRO A 6 -17.67 -25.05 8.03
CA PRO A 6 -16.83 -25.03 9.22
C PRO A 6 -15.35 -25.17 8.85
N ASN A 7 -14.48 -24.40 9.50
CA ASN A 7 -13.04 -24.34 9.20
C ASN A 7 -12.36 -25.72 9.22
N ASN A 8 -12.91 -26.66 10.00
CA ASN A 8 -12.33 -27.98 10.24
C ASN A 8 -12.99 -29.08 9.40
N LEU A 9 -13.87 -28.74 8.44
CA LEU A 9 -14.51 -29.73 7.60
C LEU A 9 -13.45 -30.37 6.69
N PRO A 10 -13.16 -31.68 6.78
CA PRO A 10 -12.11 -32.31 5.97
C PRO A 10 -12.32 -32.16 4.46
N ALA A 11 -13.58 -31.99 4.05
CA ALA A 11 -13.94 -31.74 2.66
C ALA A 11 -13.41 -30.39 2.14
N VAL A 12 -13.01 -29.44 2.98
CA VAL A 12 -12.45 -28.14 2.54
C VAL A 12 -11.22 -28.34 1.65
N GLU A 13 -10.32 -29.26 2.03
CA GLU A 13 -9.09 -29.52 1.28
C GLU A 13 -9.40 -30.21 -0.05
N THR A 14 -10.28 -31.22 -0.05
CA THR A 14 -10.74 -31.89 -1.27
C THR A 14 -11.43 -30.91 -2.22
N LEU A 15 -12.38 -30.12 -1.71
CA LEU A 15 -13.11 -29.13 -2.49
C LEU A 15 -12.17 -28.05 -3.03
N THR A 16 -11.22 -27.55 -2.25
CA THR A 16 -10.24 -26.57 -2.72
C THR A 16 -9.36 -27.15 -3.83
N ASN A 17 -8.91 -28.40 -3.71
CA ASN A 17 -8.13 -29.10 -4.74
C ASN A 17 -8.94 -29.38 -6.02
N GLU A 18 -10.26 -29.52 -5.90
CA GLU A 18 -11.20 -29.62 -7.03
C GLU A 18 -11.63 -28.24 -7.57
N ASN A 19 -10.98 -27.16 -7.14
CA ASN A 19 -11.35 -25.76 -7.40
C ASN A 19 -12.76 -25.38 -6.95
N VAL A 20 -13.39 -26.17 -6.08
CA VAL A 20 -14.63 -25.84 -5.40
C VAL A 20 -14.34 -24.86 -4.26
N PHE A 21 -14.47 -23.58 -4.55
CA PHE A 21 -14.38 -22.49 -3.58
C PHE A 21 -15.40 -22.66 -2.45
N VAL A 22 -14.87 -22.94 -1.28
CA VAL A 22 -15.58 -22.95 0.00
C VAL A 22 -15.11 -21.77 0.82
N MET A 23 -16.05 -21.13 1.51
CA MET A 23 -15.76 -20.01 2.40
C MET A 23 -15.80 -20.53 3.83
N THR A 24 -14.69 -20.38 4.53
CA THR A 24 -14.59 -20.71 5.95
C THR A 24 -15.47 -19.78 6.76
N ASP A 25 -15.94 -20.24 7.93
CA ASP A 25 -16.75 -19.42 8.85
C ASP A 25 -16.08 -18.08 9.18
N SER A 26 -14.76 -18.06 9.30
CA SER A 26 -13.97 -16.84 9.55
C SER A 26 -14.06 -15.84 8.41
N ARG A 27 -13.98 -16.29 7.15
CA ARG A 27 -14.02 -15.43 5.95
C ARG A 27 -15.44 -14.91 5.65
N ALA A 28 -16.47 -15.69 6.01
CA ALA A 28 -17.86 -15.28 5.83
C ALA A 28 -18.28 -14.15 6.78
N ILE A 29 -17.66 -14.04 7.96
CA ILE A 29 -17.98 -13.03 8.97
C ILE A 29 -17.30 -11.68 8.67
N THR A 30 -16.17 -11.70 7.95
CA THR A 30 -15.37 -10.50 7.61
C THR A 30 -15.77 -9.83 6.29
N GLN A 31 -16.75 -10.39 5.56
CA GLN A 31 -17.03 -9.95 4.20
C GLN A 31 -17.98 -8.75 4.19
N ASP A 32 -17.45 -7.56 3.93
CA ASP A 32 -18.25 -6.40 3.60
C ASP A 32 -18.75 -6.53 2.14
N ILE A 33 -20.06 -6.37 1.94
CA ILE A 33 -20.71 -6.53 0.63
C ILE A 33 -21.26 -5.17 0.19
N ARG A 34 -20.89 -4.75 -1.02
CA ARG A 34 -21.48 -3.58 -1.70
C ARG A 34 -21.85 -3.94 -3.14
N PRO A 35 -22.75 -3.18 -3.80
CA PRO A 35 -22.97 -3.29 -5.23
C PRO A 35 -21.66 -3.10 -6.01
N LEU A 36 -21.49 -3.90 -7.05
CA LEU A 36 -20.34 -3.83 -7.95
C LEU A 36 -20.57 -2.78 -9.03
N GLN A 37 -19.63 -1.87 -9.20
CA GLN A 37 -19.62 -0.84 -10.24
C GLN A 37 -18.97 -1.42 -11.49
N ILE A 38 -19.76 -1.67 -12.54
CA ILE A 38 -19.28 -2.21 -13.81
C ILE A 38 -19.49 -1.20 -14.94
N LEU A 39 -18.41 -0.86 -15.63
CA LEU A 39 -18.43 0.03 -16.79
C LEU A 39 -18.48 -0.78 -18.10
N ILE A 40 -19.33 -0.41 -19.05
CA ILE A 40 -19.36 -1.03 -20.38
C ILE A 40 -18.99 0.01 -21.44
N LEU A 41 -17.81 -0.13 -22.03
CA LEU A 41 -17.43 0.58 -23.25
C LEU A 41 -18.03 -0.16 -24.45
N ASN A 42 -19.18 0.33 -24.90
CA ASN A 42 -19.95 -0.29 -25.97
C ASN A 42 -19.58 0.30 -27.34
N LEU A 43 -18.71 -0.40 -28.07
CA LEU A 43 -18.25 -0.08 -29.42
C LEU A 43 -19.09 -0.74 -30.52
N MET A 44 -20.10 -1.53 -30.16
CA MET A 44 -20.97 -2.21 -31.12
C MET A 44 -21.89 -1.23 -31.86
N PRO A 45 -22.29 -1.55 -33.11
CA PRO A 45 -23.25 -0.74 -33.86
C PRO A 45 -24.68 -0.92 -33.32
N THR A 46 -25.05 -2.13 -32.88
CA THR A 46 -26.35 -2.47 -32.28
C THR A 46 -26.27 -2.35 -30.76
N LYS A 47 -26.18 -1.10 -30.27
CA LYS A 47 -25.89 -0.82 -28.85
C LYS A 47 -26.91 -1.44 -27.90
N ILE A 48 -28.20 -1.20 -28.13
CA ILE A 48 -29.31 -1.69 -27.29
C ILE A 48 -29.36 -3.23 -27.22
N ASP A 49 -29.13 -3.91 -28.34
CA ASP A 49 -29.08 -5.37 -28.37
C ASP A 49 -27.89 -5.89 -27.54
N THR A 50 -26.73 -5.25 -27.69
CA THR A 50 -25.50 -5.59 -26.94
C THR A 50 -25.67 -5.34 -25.44
N GLU A 51 -26.29 -4.20 -25.06
CA GLU A 51 -26.65 -3.87 -23.68
C GLU A 51 -27.53 -4.98 -23.07
N THR A 52 -28.55 -5.42 -23.82
CA THR A 52 -29.48 -6.46 -23.38
C THR A 52 -28.77 -7.80 -23.20
N GLN A 53 -27.90 -8.17 -24.14
CA GLN A 53 -27.12 -9.41 -24.10
C GLN A 53 -26.21 -9.47 -22.86
N LEU A 54 -25.41 -8.42 -22.64
CA LEU A 54 -24.49 -8.35 -21.51
C LEU A 54 -25.24 -8.27 -20.17
N THR A 55 -26.27 -7.44 -20.08
CA THR A 55 -27.05 -7.28 -18.84
C THR A 55 -27.73 -8.59 -18.44
N ARG A 56 -28.18 -9.41 -19.41
CA ARG A 56 -28.77 -10.72 -19.13
C ARG A 56 -27.77 -11.69 -18.48
N LEU A 57 -26.50 -11.64 -18.90
CA LEU A 57 -25.44 -12.48 -18.34
C LEU A 57 -25.00 -11.98 -16.96
N LEU A 58 -24.81 -10.67 -16.81
CA LEU A 58 -24.41 -10.06 -15.53
C LEU A 58 -25.52 -10.16 -14.47
N GLY A 59 -26.79 -10.07 -14.90
CA GLY A 59 -27.96 -10.19 -14.04
C GLY A 59 -28.26 -11.61 -13.55
N ASN A 60 -27.59 -12.64 -14.10
CA ASN A 60 -27.73 -14.02 -13.64
C ASN A 60 -26.75 -14.35 -12.49
N SER A 61 -26.40 -13.33 -11.71
CA SER A 61 -25.55 -13.42 -10.53
C SER A 61 -26.36 -13.06 -9.27
N PRO A 62 -26.10 -13.70 -8.13
CA PRO A 62 -26.67 -13.29 -6.85
C PRO A 62 -26.04 -11.98 -6.30
N LEU A 63 -25.05 -11.43 -7.00
CA LEU A 63 -24.38 -10.17 -6.65
C LEU A 63 -25.16 -8.98 -7.21
N GLN A 64 -25.22 -7.89 -6.43
CA GLN A 64 -25.76 -6.62 -6.94
C GLN A 64 -24.73 -5.97 -7.86
N VAL A 65 -25.16 -5.58 -9.06
CA VAL A 65 -24.32 -4.93 -10.08
C VAL A 65 -24.98 -3.62 -10.50
N GLU A 66 -24.24 -2.54 -10.45
CA GLU A 66 -24.57 -1.23 -10.99
C GLU A 66 -23.81 -1.05 -12.31
N LEU A 67 -24.53 -0.68 -13.37
CA LEU A 67 -23.99 -0.57 -14.72
C LEU A 67 -23.94 0.89 -15.16
N GLU A 68 -22.78 1.29 -15.70
CA GLU A 68 -22.64 2.53 -16.45
C GLU A 68 -22.22 2.23 -17.90
N LEU A 69 -22.79 2.96 -18.85
CA LEU A 69 -22.50 2.81 -20.27
C LEU A 69 -21.58 3.94 -20.75
N LEU A 70 -20.45 3.58 -21.34
CA LEU A 70 -19.47 4.50 -21.91
C LEU A 70 -19.53 4.47 -23.43
N GLN A 71 -19.49 5.65 -24.04
CA GLN A 71 -19.30 5.84 -25.48
C GLN A 71 -18.06 6.70 -25.74
N THR A 72 -17.44 6.49 -26.90
CA THR A 72 -16.40 7.37 -27.44
C THR A 72 -17.02 8.71 -27.85
N ALA A 73 -16.44 9.83 -27.43
CA ALA A 73 -16.92 11.17 -27.79
C ALA A 73 -16.67 11.50 -29.27
N SER A 74 -15.64 10.90 -29.85
CA SER A 74 -15.23 11.10 -31.25
C SER A 74 -16.21 10.49 -32.27
N HIS A 75 -16.95 9.44 -31.91
CA HIS A 75 -17.82 8.71 -32.85
C HIS A 75 -19.32 8.82 -32.52
N LYS A 76 -20.12 9.25 -33.49
CA LYS A 76 -21.59 9.31 -33.35
C LYS A 76 -22.26 8.00 -33.77
N SER A 77 -23.05 7.42 -32.85
CA SER A 77 -23.85 6.23 -33.16
C SER A 77 -24.85 6.51 -34.28
N GLN A 78 -24.86 5.68 -35.33
CA GLN A 78 -25.79 5.81 -36.45
C GLN A 78 -27.07 4.98 -36.29
N ASN A 79 -27.04 3.95 -35.45
CA ASN A 79 -28.11 2.94 -35.34
C ASN A 79 -28.83 2.98 -33.98
N THR A 80 -28.59 4.00 -33.15
CA THR A 80 -29.20 4.14 -31.82
C THR A 80 -29.85 5.52 -31.69
N PRO A 81 -31.09 5.62 -31.16
CA PRO A 81 -31.75 6.91 -30.98
C PRO A 81 -30.91 7.87 -30.11
N GLU A 82 -30.80 9.13 -30.54
CA GLU A 82 -30.03 10.15 -29.82
C GLU A 82 -30.52 10.37 -28.38
N GLU A 83 -31.83 10.27 -28.16
CA GLU A 83 -32.45 10.35 -26.83
C GLU A 83 -31.95 9.24 -25.88
N HIS A 84 -31.75 8.02 -26.38
CA HIS A 84 -31.19 6.90 -25.60
C HIS A 84 -29.73 7.16 -25.24
N MET A 85 -28.95 7.65 -26.20
CA MET A 85 -27.54 8.00 -25.97
C MET A 85 -27.41 9.11 -24.91
N LEU A 86 -28.23 10.17 -24.99
CA LEU A 86 -28.20 11.27 -24.02
C LEU A 86 -28.65 10.85 -22.60
N ALA A 87 -29.60 9.92 -22.51
CA ALA A 87 -30.15 9.49 -21.23
C ALA A 87 -29.22 8.54 -20.46
N PHE A 88 -28.55 7.61 -21.17
CA PHE A 88 -27.88 6.47 -20.52
C PHE A 88 -26.37 6.41 -20.72
N TYR A 89 -25.83 7.06 -21.76
CA TYR A 89 -24.39 7.00 -22.03
C TYR A 89 -23.63 8.17 -21.42
N LYS A 90 -22.43 7.87 -20.91
CA LYS A 90 -21.42 8.84 -20.47
C LYS A 90 -20.30 8.96 -21.48
N SER A 91 -19.63 10.11 -21.49
CA SER A 91 -18.34 10.29 -22.16
C SER A 91 -17.17 9.98 -21.22
N PHE A 92 -15.99 9.77 -21.77
CA PHE A 92 -14.79 9.50 -20.97
C PHE A 92 -14.49 10.61 -19.95
N GLU A 93 -14.65 11.87 -20.36
CA GLU A 93 -14.50 13.04 -19.48
C GLU A 93 -15.39 13.01 -18.23
N GLN A 94 -16.56 12.38 -18.31
CA GLN A 94 -17.50 12.29 -17.19
C GLN A 94 -17.14 11.16 -16.21
N VAL A 95 -16.41 10.14 -16.67
CA VAL A 95 -16.09 8.95 -15.86
C VAL A 95 -14.62 8.88 -15.45
N LYS A 96 -13.73 9.69 -16.04
CA LYS A 96 -12.27 9.60 -15.81
C LYS A 96 -11.82 9.80 -14.36
N GLN A 97 -12.67 10.39 -13.51
CA GLN A 97 -12.39 10.58 -12.07
C GLN A 97 -13.03 9.48 -11.19
N ASN A 98 -13.80 8.57 -11.79
CA ASN A 98 -14.47 7.47 -11.10
C ASN A 98 -13.56 6.23 -11.07
N TYR A 99 -13.93 5.27 -10.23
CA TYR A 99 -13.31 3.95 -10.14
C TYR A 99 -14.36 2.86 -10.36
N TYR A 100 -13.97 1.75 -10.96
CA TYR A 100 -14.87 0.64 -11.31
C TYR A 100 -14.28 -0.71 -10.90
N ASP A 101 -15.14 -1.60 -10.42
CA ASP A 101 -14.75 -2.96 -10.03
C ASP A 101 -14.46 -3.82 -11.25
N GLY A 102 -15.16 -3.53 -12.36
CA GLY A 102 -14.87 -4.17 -13.62
C GLY A 102 -15.25 -3.31 -14.81
N MET A 103 -14.65 -3.60 -15.95
CA MET A 103 -14.97 -2.95 -17.22
C MET A 103 -15.12 -3.99 -18.32
N ILE A 104 -16.09 -3.82 -19.21
CA ILE A 104 -16.26 -4.62 -20.43
C ILE A 104 -15.98 -3.73 -21.63
N VAL A 105 -15.10 -4.17 -22.52
CA VAL A 105 -14.85 -3.53 -23.82
C VAL A 105 -15.36 -4.47 -24.92
N THR A 106 -16.38 -4.04 -25.65
CA THR A 106 -17.04 -4.88 -26.65
C THR A 106 -16.26 -4.97 -27.96
N GLY A 107 -16.73 -5.82 -28.87
CA GLY A 107 -16.30 -5.78 -30.27
C GLY A 107 -16.72 -4.49 -30.98
N ALA A 108 -16.23 -4.31 -32.21
CA ALA A 108 -16.52 -3.18 -33.07
C ALA A 108 -16.45 -3.60 -34.55
N PRO A 109 -17.22 -2.97 -35.45
CA PRO A 109 -17.30 -3.33 -36.87
C PRO A 109 -16.21 -2.64 -37.70
N VAL A 110 -14.97 -2.66 -37.23
CA VAL A 110 -13.80 -1.98 -37.83
C VAL A 110 -12.62 -2.94 -37.98
N GLU A 111 -12.86 -4.26 -38.01
CA GLU A 111 -11.79 -5.23 -37.91
C GLU A 111 -10.84 -5.26 -39.12
N LEU A 112 -11.26 -4.79 -40.30
CA LEU A 112 -10.43 -4.74 -41.51
C LEU A 112 -9.55 -3.47 -41.62
N MET A 113 -9.76 -2.48 -40.76
CA MET A 113 -8.91 -1.28 -40.71
C MET A 113 -7.69 -1.56 -39.84
N GLU A 114 -6.54 -0.97 -40.13
CA GLU A 114 -5.43 -0.97 -39.17
C GLU A 114 -5.87 -0.24 -37.89
N PHE A 115 -5.33 -0.63 -36.73
CA PHE A 115 -5.80 -0.09 -35.44
C PHE A 115 -5.67 1.43 -35.39
N GLU A 116 -4.54 1.96 -35.85
CA GLU A 116 -4.22 3.39 -35.89
C GLU A 116 -5.08 4.19 -36.89
N GLU A 117 -5.79 3.52 -37.79
CA GLU A 117 -6.69 4.16 -38.75
C GLU A 117 -8.12 4.28 -38.21
N VAL A 118 -8.44 3.63 -37.08
CA VAL A 118 -9.76 3.72 -36.45
C VAL A 118 -9.96 5.09 -35.83
N GLU A 119 -11.07 5.75 -36.16
CA GLU A 119 -11.39 7.14 -35.78
C GLU A 119 -11.21 7.43 -34.28
N TYR A 120 -11.57 6.48 -33.42
CA TYR A 120 -11.51 6.60 -31.96
C TYR A 120 -10.32 5.86 -31.34
N TRP A 121 -9.30 5.49 -32.11
CA TRP A 121 -8.16 4.70 -31.61
C TRP A 121 -7.38 5.40 -30.49
N ASP A 122 -7.06 6.69 -30.66
CA ASP A 122 -6.32 7.46 -29.65
C ASP A 122 -7.13 7.58 -28.35
N GLU A 123 -8.44 7.83 -28.45
CA GLU A 123 -9.36 7.86 -27.30
C GLU A 123 -9.46 6.48 -26.62
N LEU A 124 -9.49 5.40 -27.42
CA LEU A 124 -9.49 4.04 -26.90
C LEU A 124 -8.18 3.72 -26.15
N CYS A 125 -7.04 4.17 -26.67
CA CYS A 125 -5.74 4.05 -26.00
C CYS A 125 -5.73 4.80 -24.67
N GLU A 126 -6.30 6.01 -24.61
CA GLU A 126 -6.43 6.79 -23.38
C GLU A 126 -7.30 6.07 -22.34
N ILE A 127 -8.46 5.53 -22.76
CA ILE A 127 -9.35 4.76 -21.89
C ILE A 127 -8.64 3.49 -21.39
N MET A 128 -7.90 2.78 -22.27
CA MET A 128 -7.18 1.57 -21.88
C MET A 128 -6.02 1.88 -20.92
N GLU A 129 -5.31 3.00 -21.08
CA GLU A 129 -4.31 3.44 -20.11
C GLU A 129 -4.96 3.75 -18.75
N TRP A 130 -6.03 4.55 -18.76
CA TRP A 130 -6.79 4.91 -17.57
C TRP A 130 -7.30 3.68 -16.82
N SER A 131 -7.77 2.66 -17.55
CA SER A 131 -8.31 1.43 -16.98
C SER A 131 -7.28 0.68 -16.12
N LYS A 132 -5.97 0.81 -16.39
CA LYS A 132 -4.91 0.14 -15.61
C LYS A 132 -4.88 0.57 -14.13
N SER A 133 -5.37 1.78 -13.83
CA SER A 133 -5.33 2.37 -12.49
C SER A 133 -6.72 2.66 -11.89
N HIS A 134 -7.77 2.67 -12.72
CA HIS A 134 -9.13 3.02 -12.29
C HIS A 134 -10.12 1.87 -12.39
N VAL A 135 -9.73 0.75 -13.03
CA VAL A 135 -10.55 -0.46 -13.13
C VAL A 135 -9.80 -1.63 -12.53
N HIS A 136 -10.47 -2.41 -11.69
CA HIS A 136 -9.84 -3.58 -11.07
C HIS A 136 -9.63 -4.75 -12.05
N SER A 137 -10.64 -5.08 -12.85
CA SER A 137 -10.54 -6.12 -13.91
C SER A 137 -11.26 -5.72 -15.20
N THR A 138 -10.58 -5.85 -16.33
CA THR A 138 -11.13 -5.52 -17.66
C THR A 138 -11.31 -6.77 -18.51
N PHE A 139 -12.51 -6.90 -19.08
CA PHE A 139 -12.95 -7.99 -19.93
C PHE A 139 -13.16 -7.50 -21.36
N TYR A 140 -12.31 -7.96 -22.28
CA TYR A 140 -12.32 -7.56 -23.68
C TYR A 140 -12.96 -8.63 -24.56
N ILE A 141 -13.77 -8.23 -25.54
CA ILE A 141 -14.54 -9.13 -26.40
C ILE A 141 -14.22 -8.90 -27.89
N CYS A 142 -13.96 -9.97 -28.63
CA CYS A 142 -13.71 -10.03 -30.07
C CYS A 142 -12.73 -8.96 -30.55
N TRP A 143 -13.14 -7.97 -31.35
CA TRP A 143 -12.25 -6.90 -31.79
C TRP A 143 -11.67 -6.09 -30.62
N GLY A 144 -12.44 -5.85 -29.56
CA GLY A 144 -11.95 -5.22 -28.34
C GLY A 144 -10.83 -6.04 -27.68
N ALA A 145 -10.90 -7.37 -27.77
CA ALA A 145 -9.83 -8.25 -27.30
C ALA A 145 -8.56 -8.10 -28.15
N GLN A 146 -8.68 -8.01 -29.47
CA GLN A 146 -7.55 -7.76 -30.37
C GLN A 146 -6.93 -6.37 -30.13
N ALA A 147 -7.77 -5.34 -29.98
CA ALA A 147 -7.34 -3.97 -29.66
C ALA A 147 -6.58 -3.92 -28.32
N GLY A 148 -7.11 -4.56 -27.28
CA GLY A 148 -6.46 -4.64 -25.98
C GLY A 148 -5.12 -5.38 -26.03
N LEU A 149 -5.04 -6.51 -26.74
CA LEU A 149 -3.79 -7.25 -26.91
C LEU A 149 -2.74 -6.44 -27.68
N TYR A 150 -3.16 -5.69 -28.70
CA TYR A 150 -2.28 -4.82 -29.44
C TYR A 150 -1.75 -3.68 -28.57
N TYR A 151 -2.62 -3.00 -27.85
CA TYR A 151 -2.25 -1.86 -27.01
C TYR A 151 -1.36 -2.25 -25.82
N HIS A 152 -1.73 -3.30 -25.08
CA HIS A 152 -1.00 -3.69 -23.86
C HIS A 152 0.27 -4.50 -24.15
N TYR A 153 0.31 -5.26 -25.25
CA TYR A 153 1.37 -6.24 -25.51
C TYR A 153 1.98 -6.18 -26.92
N GLY A 154 1.53 -5.26 -27.78
CA GLY A 154 2.04 -5.12 -29.15
C GLY A 154 1.64 -6.26 -30.09
N ILE A 155 0.68 -7.11 -29.71
CA ILE A 155 0.27 -8.28 -30.49
C ILE A 155 -0.65 -7.84 -31.62
N LYS A 156 -0.15 -7.99 -32.85
CA LYS A 156 -0.85 -7.58 -34.06
C LYS A 156 -1.94 -8.58 -34.45
N LYS A 157 -2.96 -8.05 -35.12
CA LYS A 157 -3.95 -8.86 -35.84
C LYS A 157 -3.49 -9.12 -37.27
N HIS A 158 -4.06 -10.15 -37.89
CA HIS A 158 -3.94 -10.46 -39.30
C HIS A 158 -5.32 -10.80 -39.88
N VAL A 159 -5.49 -10.60 -41.17
CA VAL A 159 -6.74 -10.90 -41.89
C VAL A 159 -6.81 -12.40 -42.18
N LEU A 160 -7.96 -13.01 -41.88
CA LEU A 160 -8.25 -14.41 -42.17
C LEU A 160 -8.54 -14.59 -43.67
N ALA A 161 -8.22 -15.78 -44.20
CA ALA A 161 -8.52 -16.10 -45.60
C ALA A 161 -10.04 -16.08 -45.90
N GLU A 162 -10.85 -16.49 -44.93
CA GLU A 162 -12.30 -16.42 -44.97
C GLU A 162 -12.83 -15.90 -43.62
N LYS A 163 -14.00 -15.24 -43.64
CA LYS A 163 -14.66 -14.79 -42.41
C LYS A 163 -15.02 -15.99 -41.55
N LEU A 164 -14.57 -16.01 -40.30
CA LEU A 164 -14.97 -17.00 -39.32
C LEU A 164 -16.36 -16.62 -38.80
N SER A 165 -17.40 -17.36 -39.20
CA SER A 165 -18.79 -17.16 -38.75
C SER A 165 -19.44 -18.49 -38.41
N GLY A 166 -19.93 -18.67 -37.19
CA GLY A 166 -20.50 -19.94 -36.74
C GLY A 166 -20.29 -20.19 -35.25
N VAL A 167 -20.59 -21.41 -34.81
CA VAL A 167 -20.44 -21.89 -33.43
C VAL A 167 -19.37 -22.98 -33.40
N TYR A 168 -18.26 -22.72 -32.73
CA TYR A 168 -17.09 -23.58 -32.81
C TYR A 168 -16.84 -24.30 -31.50
N LYS A 169 -16.27 -25.50 -31.62
CA LYS A 169 -15.89 -26.35 -30.51
C LYS A 169 -14.57 -25.88 -29.90
N HIS A 170 -14.49 -25.77 -28.58
CA HIS A 170 -13.33 -25.32 -27.84
C HIS A 170 -12.97 -26.30 -26.73
N HIS A 171 -11.70 -26.28 -26.31
CA HIS A 171 -11.18 -27.01 -25.17
C HIS A 171 -10.28 -26.13 -24.31
N LEU A 172 -10.13 -26.50 -23.03
CA LEU A 172 -9.25 -25.83 -22.09
C LEU A 172 -7.82 -26.37 -22.23
N ARG A 173 -6.82 -25.47 -22.18
CA ARG A 173 -5.41 -25.90 -22.10
C ARG A 173 -5.03 -26.49 -20.74
N TYR A 174 -5.70 -26.04 -19.68
CA TYR A 174 -5.53 -26.56 -18.33
C TYR A 174 -6.86 -26.56 -17.57
N LYS A 175 -7.16 -27.67 -16.87
CA LYS A 175 -8.48 -27.91 -16.26
C LYS A 175 -8.73 -27.14 -14.95
N THR A 176 -7.71 -26.47 -14.40
CA THR A 176 -7.77 -25.85 -13.06
C THR A 176 -7.98 -24.33 -13.06
N GLY A 177 -8.30 -23.72 -14.21
CA GLY A 177 -8.50 -22.27 -14.30
C GLY A 177 -9.82 -21.79 -13.69
N MET A 178 -9.76 -20.81 -12.78
CA MET A 178 -10.95 -20.24 -12.10
C MET A 178 -11.98 -19.60 -13.06
N LEU A 179 -11.52 -19.03 -14.19
CA LEU A 179 -12.40 -18.41 -15.20
C LEU A 179 -13.34 -19.42 -15.86
N PHE A 180 -12.88 -20.66 -16.02
CA PHE A 180 -13.60 -21.75 -16.68
C PHE A 180 -14.10 -22.79 -15.68
N ARG A 181 -14.21 -22.42 -14.42
CA ARG A 181 -14.71 -23.32 -13.39
C ARG A 181 -16.11 -23.80 -13.72
N GLY A 182 -16.32 -25.12 -13.64
CA GLY A 182 -17.60 -25.77 -13.93
C GLY A 182 -17.91 -25.92 -15.41
N PHE A 183 -16.97 -25.58 -16.30
CA PHE A 183 -17.11 -25.87 -17.73
C PHE A 183 -16.99 -27.36 -18.00
N ASP A 184 -17.68 -27.80 -19.05
CA ASP A 184 -17.40 -29.07 -19.69
C ASP A 184 -15.98 -29.07 -20.29
N ASP A 185 -15.36 -30.25 -20.41
CA ASP A 185 -14.06 -30.41 -21.06
C ASP A 185 -14.05 -29.87 -22.51
N ILE A 186 -15.23 -29.88 -23.14
CA ILE A 186 -15.50 -29.36 -24.47
C ILE A 186 -16.72 -28.44 -24.37
N PHE A 187 -16.61 -27.24 -24.92
CA PHE A 187 -17.72 -26.29 -24.97
C PHE A 187 -17.77 -25.58 -26.31
N TYR A 188 -18.90 -24.94 -26.61
CA TYR A 188 -19.15 -24.30 -27.90
C TYR A 188 -19.31 -22.81 -27.73
N VAL A 189 -18.76 -22.01 -28.64
CA VAL A 189 -18.86 -20.55 -28.59
C VAL A 189 -19.06 -19.99 -30.00
N PRO A 190 -19.97 -19.01 -30.19
CA PRO A 190 -20.10 -18.33 -31.46
C PRO A 190 -18.92 -17.39 -31.75
N HIS A 191 -18.53 -17.32 -33.01
CA HIS A 191 -17.53 -16.40 -33.55
C HIS A 191 -18.11 -15.67 -34.77
N SER A 192 -17.74 -14.40 -34.93
CA SER A 192 -18.01 -13.59 -36.12
C SER A 192 -16.89 -12.57 -36.30
N ARG A 193 -15.85 -12.92 -37.07
CA ARG A 193 -14.66 -12.06 -37.24
C ARG A 193 -13.94 -12.31 -38.56
N ASN A 194 -13.36 -11.24 -39.11
CA ASN A 194 -12.50 -11.30 -40.31
C ASN A 194 -11.00 -11.30 -39.98
N THR A 195 -10.63 -11.08 -38.72
CA THR A 195 -9.24 -11.01 -38.27
C THR A 195 -9.01 -11.86 -37.03
N ASP A 196 -7.78 -12.32 -36.86
CA ASP A 196 -7.30 -13.01 -35.67
C ASP A 196 -5.93 -12.48 -35.23
N VAL A 197 -5.44 -12.90 -34.08
CA VAL A 197 -4.12 -12.51 -33.55
C VAL A 197 -3.02 -13.46 -33.98
N ASP A 198 -1.79 -12.96 -34.04
CA ASP A 198 -0.60 -13.79 -34.24
C ASP A 198 -0.40 -14.74 -33.04
N VAL A 199 -0.64 -16.04 -33.26
CA VAL A 199 -0.51 -17.09 -32.25
C VAL A 199 0.93 -17.18 -31.72
N GLU A 200 1.94 -17.09 -32.59
CA GLU A 200 3.34 -17.18 -32.16
C GLU A 200 3.71 -16.00 -31.26
N ALA A 201 3.23 -14.79 -31.59
CA ALA A 201 3.42 -13.61 -30.75
C ALA A 201 2.71 -13.75 -29.38
N VAL A 202 1.50 -14.32 -29.35
CA VAL A 202 0.79 -14.61 -28.09
C VAL A 202 1.56 -15.60 -27.22
N GLU A 203 2.03 -16.72 -27.79
CA GLU A 203 2.81 -17.73 -27.06
C GLU A 203 4.16 -17.20 -26.56
N ALA A 204 4.78 -16.30 -27.33
CA ALA A 204 6.06 -15.70 -26.96
C ALA A 204 5.93 -14.65 -25.84
N CYS A 205 4.73 -14.09 -25.63
CA CYS A 205 4.49 -13.07 -24.62
C CYS A 205 4.39 -13.67 -23.22
N LYS A 206 5.37 -13.37 -22.36
CA LYS A 206 5.48 -13.96 -21.01
C LYS A 206 4.43 -13.45 -20.03
N ASP A 207 3.81 -12.30 -20.31
CA ASP A 207 2.91 -11.59 -19.38
C ASP A 207 1.45 -12.03 -19.49
N ILE A 208 1.12 -12.84 -20.50
CA ILE A 208 -0.21 -13.37 -20.75
C ILE A 208 -0.17 -14.90 -20.89
N LYS A 209 -1.34 -15.53 -20.79
CA LYS A 209 -1.49 -16.98 -20.94
C LYS A 209 -2.75 -17.31 -21.72
N VAL A 210 -2.62 -18.21 -22.69
CA VAL A 210 -3.77 -18.83 -23.37
C VAL A 210 -4.41 -19.84 -22.41
N VAL A 211 -5.73 -19.72 -22.25
CA VAL A 211 -6.52 -20.52 -21.32
C VAL A 211 -7.37 -21.56 -22.07
N ALA A 212 -7.90 -21.15 -23.22
CA ALA A 212 -8.78 -21.96 -24.05
C ALA A 212 -8.60 -21.64 -25.53
N GLU A 213 -8.80 -22.66 -26.37
CA GLU A 213 -8.60 -22.59 -27.81
C GLU A 213 -9.55 -23.55 -28.54
N SER A 214 -9.54 -23.47 -29.86
CA SER A 214 -10.26 -24.34 -30.79
C SER A 214 -9.32 -24.77 -31.89
N ASP A 215 -9.41 -26.04 -32.29
CA ASP A 215 -8.71 -26.56 -33.46
C ASP A 215 -9.15 -25.87 -34.76
N GLU A 216 -10.37 -25.32 -34.80
CA GLU A 216 -10.98 -24.67 -35.98
C GLU A 216 -10.97 -23.15 -35.87
N ALA A 217 -11.30 -22.61 -34.69
CA ALA A 217 -11.48 -21.17 -34.48
C ALA A 217 -10.25 -20.46 -33.88
N GLY A 218 -9.17 -21.18 -33.58
CA GLY A 218 -7.94 -20.62 -33.01
C GLY A 218 -8.04 -20.30 -31.52
N ILE A 219 -7.27 -19.31 -31.05
CA ILE A 219 -7.26 -18.92 -29.63
C ILE A 219 -8.61 -18.31 -29.25
N PHE A 220 -9.19 -18.78 -28.14
CA PHE A 220 -10.46 -18.26 -27.64
C PHE A 220 -10.31 -17.34 -26.43
N ALA A 221 -9.53 -17.74 -25.44
CA ALA A 221 -9.41 -16.98 -24.20
C ALA A 221 -7.96 -16.82 -23.78
N ILE A 222 -7.57 -15.58 -23.50
CA ILE A 222 -6.26 -15.20 -22.97
C ILE A 222 -6.49 -14.41 -21.68
N LYS A 223 -5.58 -14.53 -20.72
CA LYS A 223 -5.58 -13.66 -19.53
C LYS A 223 -4.18 -13.14 -19.21
N SER A 224 -4.09 -11.98 -18.59
CA SER A 224 -2.84 -11.48 -18.01
C SER A 224 -2.42 -12.29 -16.78
N ASN A 225 -1.12 -12.32 -16.48
CA ASN A 225 -0.59 -13.05 -15.33
C ASN A 225 -1.05 -12.51 -13.97
N ASP A 226 -1.45 -11.25 -13.91
CA ASP A 226 -2.02 -10.62 -12.72
C ASP A 226 -3.55 -10.71 -12.67
N ASP A 227 -4.16 -11.45 -13.60
CA ASP A 227 -5.60 -11.71 -13.67
C ASP A 227 -6.49 -10.45 -13.84
N LYS A 228 -5.88 -9.29 -14.12
CA LYS A 228 -6.60 -8.02 -14.33
C LYS A 228 -7.16 -7.86 -15.73
N GLN A 229 -6.62 -8.54 -16.73
CA GLN A 229 -7.08 -8.41 -18.11
C GLN A 229 -7.47 -9.78 -18.67
N ILE A 230 -8.68 -9.88 -19.21
CA ILE A 230 -9.23 -11.08 -19.83
C ILE A 230 -9.64 -10.75 -21.26
N PHE A 231 -9.13 -11.51 -22.21
CA PHE A 231 -9.34 -11.30 -23.64
C PHE A 231 -10.09 -12.50 -24.21
N ILE A 232 -11.33 -12.29 -24.64
CA ILE A 232 -12.20 -13.31 -25.23
C ILE A 232 -12.39 -13.02 -26.71
N MET A 233 -11.92 -13.92 -27.56
CA MET A 233 -11.92 -13.73 -29.02
C MET A 233 -13.27 -14.03 -29.69
N GLY A 234 -14.14 -14.77 -29.01
CA GLY A 234 -15.48 -15.10 -29.47
C GLY A 234 -16.57 -14.25 -28.80
N HIS A 235 -17.83 -14.55 -29.13
CA HIS A 235 -19.00 -13.79 -28.72
C HIS A 235 -19.93 -14.58 -27.79
N SER A 236 -19.44 -14.96 -26.62
CA SER A 236 -20.24 -15.75 -25.66
C SER A 236 -21.57 -15.07 -25.29
N GLU A 237 -21.66 -13.75 -25.43
CA GLU A 237 -22.84 -12.92 -25.17
C GLU A 237 -23.95 -13.01 -26.23
N TYR A 238 -23.67 -13.52 -27.43
CA TYR A 238 -24.63 -13.49 -28.53
C TYR A 238 -25.93 -14.24 -28.22
N ASP A 239 -27.04 -13.62 -28.64
CA ASP A 239 -28.36 -14.22 -28.63
C ASP A 239 -28.54 -15.23 -29.77
N ALA A 240 -29.55 -16.09 -29.59
CA ALA A 240 -29.85 -17.20 -30.49
C ALA A 240 -29.95 -16.77 -31.96
N ASP A 241 -30.42 -15.56 -32.25
CA ASP A 241 -30.68 -15.05 -33.60
C ASP A 241 -29.62 -14.05 -34.10
N THR A 242 -28.53 -13.82 -33.37
CA THR A 242 -27.56 -12.77 -33.71
C THR A 242 -26.81 -13.10 -35.01
N LEU A 243 -26.22 -14.30 -35.13
CA LEU A 243 -25.57 -14.74 -36.37
C LEU A 243 -26.55 -14.87 -37.54
N LYS A 244 -27.81 -15.26 -37.27
CA LYS A 244 -28.89 -15.27 -38.27
C LYS A 244 -29.14 -13.89 -38.84
N LYS A 245 -29.29 -12.87 -37.99
CA LYS A 245 -29.48 -11.47 -38.41
C LYS A 245 -28.29 -10.97 -39.23
N GLU A 246 -27.07 -11.31 -38.84
CA GLU A 246 -25.86 -10.95 -39.61
C GLU A 246 -25.84 -11.61 -40.99
N TYR A 247 -26.10 -12.92 -41.06
CA TYR A 247 -26.16 -13.68 -42.31
C TYR A 247 -27.23 -13.12 -43.24
N GLU A 248 -28.46 -12.92 -42.75
CA GLU A 248 -29.56 -12.37 -43.54
C GLU A 248 -29.27 -10.94 -44.03
N ARG A 249 -28.65 -10.11 -43.17
CA ARG A 249 -28.22 -8.76 -43.56
C ARG A 249 -27.20 -8.81 -44.69
N ASP A 250 -26.19 -9.65 -44.58
CA ASP A 250 -25.12 -9.74 -45.57
C ASP A 250 -25.64 -10.28 -46.91
N VAL A 251 -26.52 -11.30 -46.89
CA VAL A 251 -27.26 -11.77 -48.08
C VAL A 251 -28.09 -10.66 -48.71
N LYS A 252 -28.83 -9.87 -47.91
CA LYS A 252 -29.62 -8.72 -48.40
C LYS A 252 -28.74 -7.62 -49.00
N GLN A 253 -27.51 -7.47 -48.52
CA GLN A 253 -26.52 -6.55 -49.07
C GLN A 253 -25.82 -7.09 -50.33
N GLY A 254 -26.16 -8.30 -50.79
CA GLY A 254 -25.53 -8.94 -51.94
C GLY A 254 -24.10 -9.41 -51.68
N LYS A 255 -23.66 -9.41 -50.41
CA LYS A 255 -22.49 -10.18 -49.99
C LYS A 255 -22.97 -11.64 -50.04
N ASN A 256 -22.17 -12.56 -50.59
CA ASN A 256 -22.53 -13.98 -50.62
C ASN A 256 -21.87 -14.67 -49.41
N PRO A 257 -22.35 -14.49 -48.17
CA PRO A 257 -21.70 -15.09 -47.01
C PRO A 257 -21.88 -16.60 -47.00
N ASN A 258 -20.91 -17.30 -46.44
CA ASN A 258 -21.08 -18.70 -46.05
C ASN A 258 -22.16 -18.81 -44.97
N VAL A 259 -22.90 -19.91 -44.97
CA VAL A 259 -23.81 -20.24 -43.87
C VAL A 259 -22.98 -20.38 -42.58
N PRO A 260 -23.38 -19.76 -41.45
CA PRO A 260 -22.64 -19.89 -40.20
C PRO A 260 -22.48 -21.35 -39.78
N CYS A 261 -21.25 -21.79 -39.57
CA CYS A 261 -20.91 -23.19 -39.28
C CYS A 261 -21.53 -23.67 -37.97
N ASN A 262 -22.07 -24.88 -37.93
CA ASN A 262 -22.62 -25.54 -36.74
C ASN A 262 -23.69 -24.72 -35.97
N TYR A 263 -24.38 -23.82 -36.66
CA TYR A 263 -25.34 -22.90 -36.05
C TYR A 263 -26.80 -23.30 -36.33
N TYR A 264 -27.07 -23.70 -37.58
CA TYR A 264 -28.36 -24.23 -38.00
C TYR A 264 -28.35 -25.76 -38.02
N PRO A 265 -29.47 -26.42 -37.66
CA PRO A 265 -29.59 -27.86 -37.84
C PRO A 265 -29.42 -28.26 -39.32
N ASP A 266 -28.47 -29.15 -39.59
CA ASP A 266 -28.09 -29.60 -40.95
C ASP A 266 -27.62 -28.45 -41.89
N ASP A 267 -27.07 -27.37 -41.32
CA ASP A 267 -26.61 -26.17 -42.05
C ASP A 267 -27.70 -25.53 -42.93
N ASP A 268 -28.98 -25.63 -42.53
CA ASP A 268 -30.14 -25.09 -43.24
C ASP A 268 -30.61 -23.75 -42.62
N PRO A 269 -30.37 -22.59 -43.28
CA PRO A 269 -30.80 -21.27 -42.79
C PRO A 269 -32.32 -21.11 -42.64
N GLY A 270 -33.12 -22.01 -43.22
CA GLY A 270 -34.57 -22.05 -43.08
C GLY A 270 -35.05 -22.59 -41.72
N LYS A 271 -34.17 -23.20 -40.93
CA LYS A 271 -34.47 -23.73 -39.60
C LYS A 271 -34.11 -22.73 -38.49
N GLU A 272 -34.69 -22.94 -37.31
CA GLU A 272 -34.33 -22.14 -36.14
C GLU A 272 -32.94 -22.54 -35.59
N PRO A 273 -32.07 -21.59 -35.22
CA PRO A 273 -30.74 -21.89 -34.69
C PRO A 273 -30.79 -22.67 -33.38
N GLN A 274 -29.85 -23.59 -33.19
CA GLN A 274 -29.73 -24.37 -31.95
C GLN A 274 -28.71 -23.76 -31.00
N VAL A 275 -29.15 -23.30 -29.82
CA VAL A 275 -28.27 -22.68 -28.84
C VAL A 275 -27.56 -23.72 -27.99
N VAL A 276 -26.26 -23.90 -28.23
CA VAL A 276 -25.39 -24.86 -27.51
C VAL A 276 -24.32 -24.19 -26.62
N TRP A 277 -24.28 -22.85 -26.57
CA TRP A 277 -23.26 -22.08 -25.82
C TRP A 277 -23.82 -21.36 -24.58
N ARG A 278 -25.13 -21.41 -24.32
CA ARG A 278 -25.74 -20.59 -23.26
C ARG A 278 -25.22 -20.93 -21.87
N SER A 279 -24.99 -22.21 -21.58
CA SER A 279 -24.43 -22.66 -20.30
C SER A 279 -23.03 -22.11 -20.07
N CYS A 280 -22.14 -22.26 -21.05
CA CYS A 280 -20.76 -21.79 -20.95
C CYS A 280 -20.69 -20.25 -20.89
N ALA A 281 -21.55 -19.54 -21.62
CA ALA A 281 -21.66 -18.09 -21.53
C ALA A 281 -22.02 -17.62 -20.12
N ASN A 282 -23.07 -18.19 -19.51
CA ASN A 282 -23.48 -17.82 -18.16
C ASN A 282 -22.38 -18.12 -17.13
N LEU A 283 -21.71 -19.26 -17.25
CA LEU A 283 -20.60 -19.61 -16.37
C LEU A 283 -19.40 -18.68 -16.57
N LEU A 284 -19.06 -18.29 -17.80
CA LEU A 284 -17.93 -17.41 -18.08
C LEU A 284 -18.08 -16.07 -17.36
N PHE A 285 -19.20 -15.39 -17.57
CA PHE A 285 -19.48 -14.09 -16.98
C PHE A 285 -19.68 -14.19 -15.47
N SER A 286 -20.33 -15.25 -14.97
CA SER A 286 -20.48 -15.47 -13.53
C SER A 286 -19.13 -15.72 -12.84
N ASN A 287 -18.24 -16.50 -13.46
CA ASN A 287 -16.90 -16.77 -12.95
C ASN A 287 -16.03 -15.51 -12.98
N TRP A 288 -16.08 -14.74 -14.06
CA TRP A 288 -15.40 -13.44 -14.13
C TRP A 288 -15.86 -12.52 -13.00
N LEU A 289 -17.17 -12.25 -12.93
CA LEU A 289 -17.75 -11.34 -11.95
C LEU A 289 -17.47 -11.79 -10.51
N ASN A 290 -17.45 -13.10 -10.25
CA ASN A 290 -17.20 -13.62 -8.90
C ASN A 290 -15.71 -13.63 -8.53
N TYR A 291 -14.84 -14.21 -9.36
CA TYR A 291 -13.45 -14.50 -8.96
C TYR A 291 -12.45 -13.42 -9.38
N PHE A 292 -12.76 -12.64 -10.41
CA PHE A 292 -11.86 -11.64 -10.98
C PHE A 292 -12.35 -10.21 -10.72
N VAL A 293 -13.58 -10.06 -10.26
CA VAL A 293 -14.14 -8.79 -9.78
C VAL A 293 -14.44 -8.93 -8.29
N TYR A 294 -15.59 -9.47 -7.91
CA TYR A 294 -16.12 -9.44 -6.53
C TYR A 294 -15.14 -9.88 -5.44
N GLN A 295 -14.47 -11.01 -5.61
CA GLN A 295 -13.60 -11.56 -4.56
C GLN A 295 -12.21 -10.93 -4.51
N SER A 296 -11.79 -10.27 -5.58
CA SER A 296 -10.44 -9.72 -5.72
C SER A 296 -10.40 -8.20 -5.55
N THR A 297 -11.49 -7.52 -5.90
CA THR A 297 -11.60 -6.06 -5.77
C THR A 297 -11.53 -5.65 -4.30
N PRO A 298 -10.81 -4.58 -3.95
CA PRO A 298 -10.85 -4.01 -2.62
C PRO A 298 -12.25 -3.47 -2.28
N TYR A 299 -12.61 -3.52 -0.99
CA TYR A 299 -13.88 -2.97 -0.53
C TYR A 299 -13.96 -1.45 -0.78
N ASP A 300 -12.91 -0.69 -0.49
CA ASP A 300 -12.79 0.72 -0.91
C ASP A 300 -12.30 0.79 -2.36
N ILE A 301 -13.22 1.13 -3.27
CA ILE A 301 -12.98 1.19 -4.71
C ILE A 301 -11.90 2.22 -5.08
N ASN A 302 -11.70 3.26 -4.27
CA ASN A 302 -10.67 4.28 -4.51
C ASN A 302 -9.24 3.76 -4.25
N SER A 303 -9.11 2.56 -3.66
CA SER A 303 -7.82 1.92 -3.45
C SER A 303 -7.30 1.14 -4.67
N ILE A 304 -8.08 1.04 -5.76
CA ILE A 304 -7.67 0.36 -7.01
C ILE A 304 -6.39 0.99 -7.59
N GLN A 305 -6.25 2.32 -7.51
CA GLN A 305 -5.02 3.04 -7.91
C GLN A 305 -3.76 2.48 -7.22
N GLN A 306 -3.93 1.91 -6.03
CA GLN A 306 -2.86 1.45 -5.16
C GLN A 306 -2.51 -0.03 -5.42
N GLU A 307 -3.38 -0.79 -6.10
CA GLU A 307 -3.14 -2.19 -6.49
C GLU A 307 -2.34 -2.34 -7.79
N ALA A 308 -2.11 -1.26 -8.54
CA ALA A 308 -1.12 -1.25 -9.64
C ALA A 308 0.32 -1.45 -9.11
N SER A 309 0.54 -1.18 -7.82
CA SER A 309 1.77 -1.49 -7.08
C SER A 309 1.71 -2.94 -6.55
N LYS A 310 2.18 -3.91 -7.35
CA LYS A 310 2.20 -5.36 -7.02
C LYS A 310 2.87 -5.67 -5.67
N ALA A 311 2.54 -6.84 -5.12
CA ALA A 311 3.34 -7.49 -4.08
C ALA A 311 4.77 -7.69 -4.60
N ILE A 312 5.72 -7.03 -3.95
CA ILE A 312 7.13 -7.11 -4.31
C ILE A 312 7.66 -8.47 -3.87
N ASN A 313 8.07 -9.26 -4.86
CA ASN A 313 9.02 -10.32 -4.61
C ASN A 313 10.33 -9.64 -4.22
N LEU A 314 10.71 -9.72 -2.95
CA LEU A 314 11.92 -9.10 -2.41
C LEU A 314 13.18 -9.51 -3.19
N GLU A 315 13.17 -10.65 -3.87
CA GLU A 315 14.28 -11.13 -4.71
C GLU A 315 14.29 -10.55 -6.14
N LYS A 316 13.31 -9.72 -6.51
CA LYS A 316 13.14 -9.14 -7.86
C LYS A 316 12.98 -7.61 -7.87
N SER A 317 13.41 -6.90 -6.82
CA SER A 317 13.47 -5.43 -6.86
C SER A 317 14.48 -4.98 -7.93
N ASP A 318 14.09 -4.07 -8.82
CA ASP A 318 14.97 -3.45 -9.83
C ASP A 318 15.62 -2.15 -9.29
N LEU A 319 15.01 -1.55 -8.26
CA LEU A 319 15.50 -0.39 -7.54
C LEU A 319 15.22 -0.50 -6.03
N THR A 320 16.28 -0.60 -5.24
CA THR A 320 16.25 -0.56 -3.77
C THR A 320 16.96 0.68 -3.24
N VAL A 321 16.32 1.35 -2.28
CA VAL A 321 16.92 2.42 -1.46
C VAL A 321 17.24 1.83 -0.08
N SER A 322 18.49 1.96 0.36
CA SER A 322 18.95 1.38 1.62
C SER A 322 19.35 2.48 2.60
N LYS A 323 18.77 2.49 3.79
CA LYS A 323 19.17 3.40 4.87
C LYS A 323 19.95 2.64 5.93
N PHE A 324 21.08 3.21 6.36
CA PHE A 324 21.89 2.67 7.45
C PHE A 324 21.81 3.60 8.67
N GLY A 325 21.31 3.08 9.79
CA GLY A 325 21.23 3.81 11.05
C GLY A 325 22.59 4.06 11.70
N GLY A 326 22.65 4.91 12.71
CA GLY A 326 23.93 5.31 13.33
C GLY A 326 24.71 4.14 13.94
N THR A 327 24.05 3.18 14.58
CA THR A 327 24.71 1.96 15.10
C THR A 327 25.30 1.09 13.99
N SER A 328 24.70 1.13 12.80
CA SER A 328 25.18 0.45 11.60
C SER A 328 26.37 1.15 10.93
N LEU A 329 26.78 2.31 11.44
CA LEU A 329 27.89 3.14 10.93
C LEU A 329 28.74 3.73 12.08
N ALA A 330 28.79 3.06 13.23
CA ALA A 330 29.44 3.59 14.44
C ALA A 330 30.98 3.63 14.37
N GLY A 331 31.59 2.87 13.45
CA GLY A 331 33.03 2.70 13.29
C GLY A 331 33.40 2.00 11.98
N ALA A 332 34.70 1.83 11.70
CA ALA A 332 35.18 1.27 10.43
C ALA A 332 34.76 -0.19 10.20
N ASP A 333 34.66 -1.01 11.25
CA ASP A 333 34.10 -2.37 11.18
C ASP A 333 32.65 -2.38 10.66
N ARG A 334 31.86 -1.41 11.09
CA ARG A 334 30.48 -1.22 10.66
C ARG A 334 30.36 -0.77 9.22
N PHE A 335 31.26 0.13 8.79
CA PHE A 335 31.37 0.52 7.39
C PHE A 335 31.70 -0.66 6.47
N ARG A 336 32.62 -1.54 6.88
CA ARG A 336 32.95 -2.77 6.13
C ARG A 336 31.69 -3.65 5.97
N ALA A 337 30.97 -3.90 7.05
CA ALA A 337 29.71 -4.66 7.00
C ALA A 337 28.64 -3.99 6.13
N ALA A 338 28.48 -2.67 6.22
CA ALA A 338 27.55 -1.92 5.37
C ALA A 338 27.92 -2.02 3.88
N LYS A 339 29.21 -1.93 3.54
CA LYS A 339 29.70 -2.11 2.16
C LYS A 339 29.41 -3.51 1.63
N GLU A 340 29.68 -4.56 2.41
CA GLU A 340 29.36 -5.94 2.03
C GLU A 340 27.86 -6.11 1.75
N ILE A 341 27.01 -5.54 2.60
CA ILE A 341 25.56 -5.52 2.38
C ILE A 341 25.22 -4.78 1.09
N ILE A 342 25.75 -3.58 0.88
CA ILE A 342 25.45 -2.78 -0.31
C ILE A 342 25.86 -3.52 -1.59
N GLU A 343 27.04 -4.13 -1.62
CA GLU A 343 27.59 -4.81 -2.79
C GLU A 343 26.95 -6.19 -3.05
N ALA A 344 26.35 -6.81 -2.04
CA ALA A 344 25.65 -8.09 -2.17
C ALA A 344 24.41 -8.03 -3.08
N ASP A 345 23.84 -6.84 -3.31
CA ASP A 345 22.73 -6.65 -4.25
C ASP A 345 22.96 -5.43 -5.14
N LYS A 346 23.10 -5.69 -6.44
CA LYS A 346 23.34 -4.65 -7.46
C LYS A 346 22.19 -3.64 -7.58
N ASN A 347 21.00 -3.96 -7.07
CA ASN A 347 19.80 -3.13 -7.12
C ASN A 347 19.76 -2.09 -5.99
N ARG A 348 20.62 -2.23 -4.97
CA ARG A 348 20.89 -1.17 -3.96
C ARG A 348 21.67 -0.04 -4.62
N LYS A 349 20.95 0.94 -5.19
CA LYS A 349 21.55 2.03 -5.97
C LYS A 349 21.68 3.33 -5.17
N PHE A 350 20.82 3.55 -4.19
CA PHE A 350 20.81 4.78 -3.39
C PHE A 350 20.91 4.45 -1.91
N VAL A 351 21.90 5.02 -1.24
CA VAL A 351 22.21 4.75 0.16
C VAL A 351 22.02 6.02 0.96
N VAL A 352 21.23 5.94 2.03
CA VAL A 352 21.05 7.04 2.99
C VAL A 352 21.77 6.69 4.30
N VAL A 353 22.58 7.62 4.80
CA VAL A 353 23.39 7.40 6.01
C VAL A 353 23.00 8.33 7.16
N SER A 354 23.03 7.80 8.38
CA SER A 354 22.95 8.57 9.62
C SER A 354 24.36 8.92 10.13
N ALA A 355 24.48 9.87 11.07
CA ALA A 355 25.73 10.11 11.80
C ALA A 355 26.17 8.87 12.60
N PRO A 356 27.47 8.72 12.93
CA PRO A 356 27.96 7.61 13.74
C PRO A 356 27.25 7.50 15.09
N GLY A 357 26.73 6.29 15.35
CA GLY A 357 26.13 5.93 16.63
C GLY A 357 27.18 5.56 17.67
N LYS A 358 26.70 5.06 18.81
CA LYS A 358 27.57 4.56 19.89
C LYS A 358 28.24 3.23 19.46
N ARG A 359 29.54 3.09 19.72
CA ARG A 359 30.29 1.82 19.60
C ARG A 359 29.89 0.82 20.68
N ASP A 360 29.68 1.32 21.89
CA ASP A 360 29.27 0.53 23.06
C ASP A 360 28.43 1.38 24.04
N ALA A 361 28.00 0.79 25.15
CA ALA A 361 27.12 1.46 26.12
C ALA A 361 27.72 2.70 26.80
N ARG A 362 29.05 2.86 26.81
CA ARG A 362 29.80 3.96 27.44
C ARG A 362 30.25 5.03 26.45
N ASP A 363 30.17 4.77 25.15
CA ASP A 363 30.54 5.69 24.08
C ASP A 363 29.51 6.82 23.94
N ASN A 364 29.98 8.01 23.56
CA ASN A 364 29.13 9.15 23.24
C ASN A 364 28.61 9.02 21.81
N LYS A 365 27.36 9.44 21.57
CA LYS A 365 26.79 9.50 20.22
C LYS A 365 27.21 10.82 19.59
N VAL A 366 27.72 10.78 18.35
CA VAL A 366 28.21 11.98 17.65
C VAL A 366 27.14 13.07 17.55
N THR A 367 25.89 12.71 17.26
CA THR A 367 24.78 13.68 17.21
C THR A 367 24.56 14.39 18.56
N ASP A 368 24.72 13.69 19.68
CA ASP A 368 24.52 14.29 21.01
C ASP A 368 25.64 15.29 21.31
N LEU A 369 26.88 14.96 20.93
CA LEU A 369 28.03 15.89 21.03
C LEU A 369 27.84 17.12 20.12
N LEU A 370 27.30 16.94 18.91
CA LEU A 370 27.00 18.06 18.00
C LEU A 370 25.88 18.95 18.54
N VAL A 371 24.90 18.37 19.23
CA VAL A 371 23.84 19.13 19.92
C VAL A 371 24.44 19.95 21.06
N GLU A 372 25.29 19.35 21.89
CA GLU A 372 25.99 20.04 22.98
C GLU A 372 26.92 21.15 22.45
N LEU A 373 27.60 20.89 21.34
CA LEU A 373 28.41 21.87 20.61
C LEU A 373 27.55 23.04 20.16
N ALA A 374 26.39 22.78 19.57
CA ALA A 374 25.48 23.83 19.13
C ALA A 374 24.91 24.64 20.30
N ASP A 375 24.59 24.00 21.43
CA ASP A 375 24.14 24.70 22.65
C ASP A 375 25.24 25.58 23.24
N SER A 376 26.50 25.18 23.11
CA SER A 376 27.67 25.93 23.60
C SER A 376 28.09 27.06 22.66
N ALA A 377 27.97 26.86 21.34
CA ALA A 377 28.40 27.80 20.32
C ALA A 377 27.32 28.84 19.93
N CYS A 378 26.03 28.50 20.07
CA CYS A 378 24.90 29.32 19.63
C CYS A 378 24.02 29.77 20.81
N VAL A 379 24.36 30.86 21.50
CA VAL A 379 23.46 31.48 22.52
C VAL A 379 23.11 32.92 22.15
N GLY A 380 21.81 33.22 22.19
CA GLY A 380 21.20 34.48 21.77
C GLY A 380 21.73 35.72 22.49
N GLY A 381 22.57 36.48 21.80
CA GLY A 381 22.74 37.92 22.02
C GLY A 381 23.75 38.40 23.08
N GLY A 382 24.68 37.58 23.57
CA GLY A 382 25.75 38.07 24.46
C GLY A 382 26.80 37.03 24.89
N ILE A 383 28.04 37.52 25.04
CA ILE A 383 29.33 36.87 25.40
C ILE A 383 29.33 35.35 25.57
N ASN A 384 30.05 34.72 24.63
CA ASN A 384 30.45 33.32 24.56
C ASN A 384 31.20 32.88 25.84
N LEU A 385 30.52 32.17 26.74
CA LEU A 385 31.11 31.76 28.03
C LEU A 385 31.99 30.49 27.92
N ASP A 386 31.94 29.74 26.81
CA ASP A 386 32.71 28.50 26.69
C ASP A 386 33.10 28.08 25.25
N ILE A 387 33.72 28.99 24.49
CA ILE A 387 34.29 28.65 23.16
C ILE A 387 35.30 27.52 23.25
N ASP A 388 36.05 27.46 24.35
CA ASP A 388 37.07 26.43 24.54
C ASP A 388 36.43 25.04 24.69
N HIS A 389 35.32 24.91 25.43
CA HIS A 389 34.52 23.67 25.44
C HIS A 389 33.97 23.32 24.06
N ALA A 390 33.42 24.29 23.33
CA ALA A 390 32.92 24.08 21.97
C ALA A 390 34.04 23.56 21.02
N ARG A 391 35.25 24.13 21.08
CA ARG A 391 36.39 23.63 20.30
C ARG A 391 36.83 22.22 20.74
N ASN A 392 36.81 21.93 22.03
CA ASN A 392 37.13 20.59 22.55
C ASN A 392 36.12 19.54 22.04
N LEU A 393 34.82 19.84 22.09
CA LEU A 393 33.77 18.98 21.53
C LEU A 393 33.98 18.75 20.04
N LEU A 394 34.29 19.80 19.27
CA LEU A 394 34.57 19.66 17.84
C LEU A 394 35.81 18.78 17.58
N SER A 395 36.84 18.88 18.41
CA SER A 395 38.03 18.01 18.35
C SER A 395 37.68 16.55 18.66
N GLU A 396 36.89 16.27 19.69
CA GLU A 396 36.42 14.90 20.02
C GLU A 396 35.63 14.29 18.84
N ILE A 397 34.74 15.09 18.23
CA ILE A 397 33.98 14.65 17.05
C ILE A 397 34.91 14.40 15.87
N LYS A 398 35.89 15.28 15.63
CA LYS A 398 36.88 15.12 14.55
C LYS A 398 37.70 13.84 14.71
N GLU A 399 38.20 13.58 15.91
CA GLU A 399 38.97 12.37 16.23
C GLU A 399 38.21 11.11 15.83
N ARG A 400 36.90 11.08 16.06
CA ARG A 400 36.06 9.94 15.66
C ARG A 400 36.08 9.68 14.15
N PHE A 401 36.06 10.72 13.31
CA PHE A 401 36.12 10.56 11.86
C PHE A 401 37.55 10.28 11.35
N VAL A 402 38.57 10.81 12.03
CA VAL A 402 39.98 10.50 11.75
C VAL A 402 40.27 9.02 12.02
N GLU A 403 39.76 8.46 13.13
CA GLU A 403 39.87 7.03 13.43
C GLU A 403 39.23 6.17 12.34
N ILE A 404 38.01 6.51 11.93
CA ILE A 404 37.28 5.80 10.87
C ILE A 404 38.06 5.86 9.55
N GLU A 405 38.55 7.04 9.16
CA GLU A 405 39.31 7.16 7.92
C GLU A 405 40.65 6.43 7.98
N ALA A 406 41.41 6.55 9.07
CA ALA A 406 42.68 5.84 9.20
C ALA A 406 42.54 4.33 9.00
N GLU A 407 41.42 3.74 9.45
CA GLU A 407 41.12 2.33 9.29
C GLU A 407 40.55 1.93 7.91
N LEU A 408 39.81 2.82 7.24
CA LEU A 408 39.17 2.55 5.95
C LEU A 408 40.07 2.93 4.77
N SER A 409 40.98 3.89 4.95
CA SER A 409 41.91 4.41 3.94
C SER A 409 41.17 4.85 2.65
N THR A 410 40.12 5.64 2.82
CA THR A 410 39.28 6.17 1.73
C THR A 410 39.96 7.28 0.93
N GLY A 411 40.97 7.95 1.51
CA GLY A 411 41.65 9.09 0.91
C GLY A 411 40.94 10.44 1.12
N VAL A 412 39.92 10.48 1.98
CA VAL A 412 39.22 11.72 2.37
C VAL A 412 40.09 12.54 3.32
N ASP A 413 40.28 13.82 3.02
CA ASP A 413 40.99 14.76 3.88
C ASP A 413 40.06 15.29 5.00
N VAL A 414 39.93 14.50 6.07
CA VAL A 414 39.10 14.82 7.23
C VAL A 414 39.56 16.12 7.91
N ASP A 415 40.86 16.37 7.96
CA ASP A 415 41.44 17.59 8.53
C ASP A 415 40.98 18.84 7.76
N ALA A 416 41.03 18.81 6.43
CA ALA A 416 40.58 19.92 5.60
C ALA A 416 39.06 20.18 5.73
N GLU A 417 38.24 19.13 5.79
CA GLU A 417 36.79 19.28 5.98
C GLU A 417 36.45 19.86 7.36
N PHE A 418 37.07 19.36 8.43
CA PHE A 418 36.86 19.91 9.77
C PHE A 418 37.40 21.34 9.93
N THR A 419 38.45 21.71 9.18
CA THR A 419 38.92 23.11 9.12
C THR A 419 37.83 24.03 8.56
N LYS A 420 37.11 23.59 7.51
CA LYS A 420 35.97 24.34 6.94
C LYS A 420 34.81 24.42 7.92
N ILE A 421 34.47 23.30 8.56
CA ILE A 421 33.39 23.24 9.56
C ILE A 421 33.71 24.17 10.75
N GLU A 422 34.93 24.16 11.26
CA GLU A 422 35.36 25.06 12.33
C GLU A 422 35.20 26.53 11.93
N HIS A 423 35.68 26.89 10.73
CA HIS A 423 35.51 28.24 10.20
C HIS A 423 34.03 28.64 10.05
N ASP A 424 33.20 27.74 9.53
CA ASP A 424 31.77 27.98 9.36
C ASP A 424 31.03 28.20 10.68
N ILE A 425 31.42 27.47 11.74
CA ILE A 425 30.82 27.59 13.07
C ILE A 425 31.27 28.87 13.77
N PHE A 426 32.58 29.12 13.85
CA PHE A 426 33.12 30.17 14.71
C PHE A 426 33.32 31.52 14.03
N GLU A 427 33.54 31.55 12.71
CA GLU A 427 33.78 32.80 11.97
C GLU A 427 32.53 33.21 11.16
N ASN A 428 31.89 32.27 10.45
CA ASN A 428 30.68 32.56 9.67
C ASN A 428 29.39 32.51 10.51
N GLY A 429 29.47 32.04 11.76
CA GLY A 429 28.35 32.03 12.70
C GLY A 429 27.18 31.14 12.28
N GLN A 430 27.47 30.01 11.62
CA GLN A 430 26.43 29.05 11.22
C GLN A 430 25.65 28.53 12.43
N GLY A 431 24.33 28.40 12.27
CA GLY A 431 23.41 28.08 13.36
C GLY A 431 23.38 26.59 13.74
N ARG A 432 22.52 26.28 14.74
CA ARG A 432 22.31 24.93 15.28
C ARG A 432 22.06 23.86 14.23
N ALA A 433 21.22 24.15 13.22
CA ALA A 433 20.86 23.19 12.17
C ALA A 433 22.09 22.79 11.33
N TYR A 434 22.96 23.75 10.99
CA TYR A 434 24.21 23.46 10.31
C TYR A 434 25.10 22.56 11.16
N ILE A 435 25.37 22.92 12.43
CA ILE A 435 26.24 22.16 13.33
C ILE A 435 25.76 20.72 13.46
N THR A 436 24.49 20.54 13.81
CA THR A 436 23.92 19.21 14.06
C THR A 436 23.85 18.31 12.81
N SER A 437 23.80 18.90 11.62
CA SER A 437 23.83 18.15 10.34
C SER A 437 25.20 17.58 9.96
N ARG A 438 26.30 18.10 10.53
CA ARG A 438 27.66 17.76 10.08
C ARG A 438 28.04 16.30 10.33
N GLY A 439 27.39 15.64 11.29
CA GLY A 439 27.58 14.22 11.53
C GLY A 439 27.20 13.36 10.33
N GLU A 440 25.99 13.54 9.80
CA GLU A 440 25.49 12.86 8.60
C GLU A 440 26.29 13.24 7.35
N TYR A 441 26.59 14.53 7.18
CA TYR A 441 27.38 15.04 6.06
C TYR A 441 28.75 14.35 5.97
N MET A 442 29.52 14.34 7.06
CA MET A 442 30.84 13.70 7.09
C MET A 442 30.76 12.19 6.87
N ASN A 443 29.74 11.53 7.42
CA ASN A 443 29.53 10.10 7.21
C ASN A 443 29.18 9.79 5.74
N GLY A 444 28.42 10.66 5.08
CA GLY A 444 28.08 10.56 3.67
C GLY A 444 29.31 10.65 2.77
N ILE A 445 30.20 11.60 3.03
CA ILE A 445 31.46 11.75 2.29
C ILE A 445 32.32 10.49 2.43
N LEU A 446 32.56 10.04 3.67
CA LEU A 446 33.38 8.86 3.93
C LEU A 446 32.78 7.61 3.29
N MET A 447 31.47 7.40 3.39
CA MET A 447 30.81 6.22 2.81
C MET A 447 30.87 6.26 1.28
N ALA A 448 30.63 7.41 0.64
CA ALA A 448 30.75 7.55 -0.81
C ALA A 448 32.17 7.22 -1.28
N ALA A 449 33.19 7.78 -0.61
CA ALA A 449 34.58 7.51 -0.94
C ALA A 449 34.97 6.04 -0.70
N TYR A 450 34.47 5.43 0.38
CA TYR A 450 34.74 4.03 0.71
C TYR A 450 34.10 3.04 -0.27
N LEU A 451 32.90 3.35 -0.76
CA LEU A 451 32.23 2.55 -1.80
C LEU A 451 32.93 2.73 -3.17
N GLY A 452 33.51 3.89 -3.44
CA GLY A 452 34.26 4.18 -4.67
C GLY A 452 33.37 4.25 -5.92
N GLU A 453 33.97 4.41 -7.10
CA GLU A 453 33.22 4.47 -8.37
C GLU A 453 32.33 3.21 -8.57
N PRO A 454 31.04 3.36 -8.94
CA PRO A 454 30.38 4.56 -9.47
C PRO A 454 29.56 5.36 -8.42
N TRP A 455 29.85 5.23 -7.13
CA TRP A 455 29.11 5.88 -6.05
C TRP A 455 29.50 7.35 -5.91
N GLN A 456 28.51 8.25 -5.98
CA GLN A 456 28.72 9.68 -5.81
C GLN A 456 28.08 10.19 -4.51
N PHE A 457 28.77 11.11 -3.84
CA PHE A 457 28.18 11.88 -2.75
C PHE A 457 27.20 12.91 -3.32
N VAL A 458 26.00 12.97 -2.76
CA VAL A 458 25.00 13.99 -3.07
C VAL A 458 24.58 14.63 -1.76
N ASP A 459 24.90 15.91 -1.57
CA ASP A 459 24.54 16.63 -0.36
C ASP A 459 23.02 16.81 -0.28
N ALA A 460 22.43 16.49 0.87
CA ALA A 460 20.99 16.66 1.11
C ALA A 460 20.56 18.13 1.03
N LYS A 461 21.48 19.07 1.29
CA LYS A 461 21.26 20.52 1.14
C LYS A 461 20.74 20.89 -0.25
N ASP A 462 21.17 20.18 -1.29
CA ASP A 462 20.87 20.50 -2.69
C ASP A 462 19.58 19.87 -3.21
N ILE A 463 18.98 18.96 -2.45
CA ILE A 463 17.84 18.12 -2.91
C ILE A 463 16.66 18.08 -1.94
N VAL A 464 16.83 18.49 -0.68
CA VAL A 464 15.75 18.56 0.33
C VAL A 464 15.52 20.01 0.71
N PHE A 465 14.26 20.47 0.61
CA PHE A 465 13.90 21.87 0.80
C PHE A 465 12.82 22.07 1.86
N PHE A 466 12.98 23.15 2.64
CA PHE A 466 12.05 23.59 3.67
C PHE A 466 11.57 25.02 3.40
N ASP A 467 10.39 25.36 3.89
CA ASP A 467 9.93 26.74 4.00
C ASP A 467 10.54 27.42 5.24
N ASN A 468 10.27 28.73 5.39
CA ASN A 468 10.81 29.55 6.48
C ASN A 468 10.31 29.15 7.88
N ASP A 469 9.24 28.35 7.96
CA ASP A 469 8.73 27.80 9.21
C ASP A 469 9.35 26.43 9.52
N GLY A 470 10.34 25.98 8.74
CA GLY A 470 11.02 24.69 8.88
C GLY A 470 10.16 23.51 8.44
N LYS A 471 9.12 23.75 7.64
CA LYS A 471 8.24 22.68 7.12
C LYS A 471 8.74 22.21 5.75
N LEU A 472 8.76 20.89 5.58
CA LEU A 472 9.22 20.25 4.34
C LEU A 472 8.36 20.67 3.13
N LEU A 473 9.03 21.17 2.10
CA LEU A 473 8.45 21.42 0.78
C LEU A 473 8.48 20.13 -0.04
N LEU A 474 7.47 19.29 0.17
CA LEU A 474 7.45 17.90 -0.30
C LEU A 474 7.57 17.79 -1.83
N ASN A 475 6.79 18.54 -2.60
CA ASN A 475 6.75 18.40 -4.06
C ASN A 475 8.06 18.85 -4.71
N GLU A 476 8.61 19.98 -4.24
CA GLU A 476 9.88 20.55 -4.66
C GLU A 476 11.04 19.59 -4.36
N THR A 477 11.04 19.02 -3.14
CA THR A 477 12.01 18.02 -2.71
C THR A 477 11.95 16.76 -3.58
N LEU A 478 10.76 16.18 -3.78
CA LEU A 478 10.61 14.98 -4.62
C LEU A 478 11.09 15.23 -6.05
N LYS A 479 10.77 16.39 -6.62
CA LYS A 479 11.24 16.77 -7.96
C LYS A 479 12.76 16.91 -8.00
N ALA A 480 13.37 17.60 -7.05
CA ALA A 480 14.82 17.82 -7.03
C ALA A 480 15.61 16.53 -6.83
N ILE A 481 15.12 15.64 -5.94
CA ILE A 481 15.68 14.30 -5.79
C ILE A 481 15.60 13.54 -7.11
N SER A 482 14.43 13.52 -7.77
CA SER A 482 14.25 12.84 -9.06
C SER A 482 15.19 13.41 -10.12
N ASP A 483 15.23 14.73 -10.31
CA ASP A 483 16.05 15.42 -11.31
C ASP A 483 17.56 15.21 -11.11
N ARG A 484 18.02 15.11 -9.87
CA ARG A 484 19.43 14.90 -9.52
C ARG A 484 19.81 13.43 -9.56
N CYS A 485 19.05 12.57 -8.88
CA CYS A 485 19.39 11.18 -8.65
C CYS A 485 19.09 10.29 -9.86
N ALA A 486 18.11 10.62 -10.72
CA ALA A 486 17.85 9.85 -11.96
C ALA A 486 19.02 9.90 -12.97
N LYS A 487 19.91 10.89 -12.83
CA LYS A 487 21.12 11.03 -13.68
C LYS A 487 22.33 10.25 -13.13
N LEU A 488 22.20 9.68 -11.93
CA LEU A 488 23.30 9.01 -11.25
C LEU A 488 23.08 7.50 -11.25
N PRO A 489 24.11 6.70 -11.56
CA PRO A 489 23.99 5.24 -11.47
C PRO A 489 23.83 4.79 -10.01
N ARG A 490 24.58 5.44 -9.09
CA ARG A 490 24.55 5.18 -7.65
C ARG A 490 24.90 6.44 -6.85
N ALA A 491 24.27 6.61 -5.68
CA ALA A 491 24.57 7.76 -4.82
C ALA A 491 24.48 7.42 -3.32
N VAL A 492 25.31 8.13 -2.54
CA VAL A 492 25.23 8.20 -1.08
C VAL A 492 24.71 9.58 -0.71
N ILE A 493 23.66 9.60 0.10
CA ILE A 493 22.94 10.81 0.51
C ILE A 493 22.97 10.88 2.04
N PRO A 494 23.43 11.99 2.65
CA PRO A 494 23.32 12.16 4.09
C PRO A 494 21.86 12.36 4.49
N GLY A 495 21.43 11.76 5.60
CA GLY A 495 20.08 11.95 6.11
C GLY A 495 19.91 13.25 6.91
N PHE A 496 18.76 13.39 7.58
CA PHE A 496 18.52 14.33 8.68
C PHE A 496 18.38 15.83 8.35
N TYR A 497 18.91 16.33 7.23
CA TYR A 497 18.85 17.75 6.90
C TYR A 497 18.56 18.06 5.43
N GLY A 498 18.41 19.35 5.13
CA GLY A 498 18.24 19.94 3.81
C GLY A 498 18.56 21.44 3.86
N SER A 499 17.90 22.25 3.03
CA SER A 499 18.04 23.71 3.05
C SER A 499 16.72 24.47 3.06
N LEU A 500 16.73 25.70 3.60
CA LEU A 500 15.65 26.66 3.40
C LEU A 500 15.63 27.10 1.93
N ALA A 501 14.47 27.07 1.29
CA ALA A 501 14.33 27.43 -0.12
C ALA A 501 14.61 28.92 -0.41
N GLU A 502 14.47 29.81 0.60
CA GLU A 502 14.68 31.25 0.42
C GLU A 502 16.16 31.63 0.33
N ASP A 503 16.98 31.17 1.26
CA ASP A 503 18.37 31.62 1.40
C ASP A 503 19.43 30.50 1.28
N GLY A 504 18.98 29.24 1.16
CA GLY A 504 19.86 28.08 1.07
C GLY A 504 20.62 27.76 2.36
N SER A 505 20.24 28.33 3.51
CA SER A 505 20.79 27.95 4.81
C SER A 505 20.35 26.52 5.18
N VAL A 506 21.15 25.83 5.99
CA VAL A 506 20.86 24.44 6.37
C VAL A 506 19.72 24.39 7.38
N GLU A 507 18.77 23.48 7.15
CA GLU A 507 17.67 23.19 8.08
C GLU A 507 17.58 21.68 8.35
N THR A 508 17.12 21.29 9.55
CA THR A 508 17.07 19.89 10.02
C THR A 508 15.65 19.41 10.25
N PHE A 509 15.42 18.11 10.08
CA PHE A 509 14.13 17.50 10.44
C PHE A 509 13.94 17.46 11.96
N SER A 510 12.74 17.79 12.41
CA SER A 510 12.40 17.77 13.84
C SER A 510 12.38 16.36 14.47
N ARG A 511 12.17 15.30 13.68
CA ARG A 511 12.13 13.88 14.13
C ARG A 511 12.54 12.90 13.04
N GLY A 512 13.19 11.80 13.41
CA GLY A 512 13.43 10.63 12.55
C GLY A 512 14.13 10.94 11.22
N GLY A 513 15.00 11.96 11.20
CA GLY A 513 15.35 12.63 9.96
C GLY A 513 15.99 11.75 8.89
N SER A 514 16.86 10.79 9.22
CA SER A 514 17.42 9.88 8.20
C SER A 514 16.37 8.90 7.63
N ASP A 515 15.36 8.52 8.42
CA ASP A 515 14.27 7.67 7.94
C ASP A 515 13.34 8.45 7.00
N ILE A 516 13.09 9.74 7.29
CA ILE A 516 12.40 10.66 6.37
C ILE A 516 13.18 10.83 5.08
N SER A 517 14.48 11.13 5.16
CA SER A 517 15.33 11.31 3.98
C SER A 517 15.28 10.09 3.05
N ALA A 518 15.42 8.88 3.61
CA ALA A 518 15.32 7.65 2.82
C ALA A 518 13.92 7.41 2.25
N SER A 519 12.87 7.73 3.00
CA SER A 519 11.49 7.69 2.47
C SER A 519 11.29 8.67 1.32
N LEU A 520 11.88 9.87 1.37
CA LEU A 520 11.80 10.85 0.29
C LEU A 520 12.53 10.37 -0.95
N VAL A 521 13.72 9.79 -0.78
CA VAL A 521 14.50 9.22 -1.90
C VAL A 521 13.77 8.05 -2.55
N ALA A 522 13.25 7.11 -1.75
CA ALA A 522 12.46 5.98 -2.25
C ALA A 522 11.21 6.44 -2.99
N ALA A 523 10.49 7.43 -2.46
CA ALA A 523 9.28 7.97 -3.10
C ALA A 523 9.58 8.71 -4.40
N ALA A 524 10.60 9.58 -4.42
CA ALA A 524 10.95 10.39 -5.58
C ALA A 524 11.44 9.57 -6.78
N LEU A 525 12.04 8.41 -6.49
CA LEU A 525 12.59 7.50 -7.51
C LEU A 525 11.66 6.32 -7.80
N HIS A 526 10.47 6.27 -7.19
CA HIS A 526 9.53 5.15 -7.31
C HIS A 526 10.22 3.80 -7.06
N ALA A 527 11.01 3.73 -5.99
CA ALA A 527 11.75 2.52 -5.63
C ALA A 527 10.78 1.36 -5.36
N ASP A 528 11.18 0.14 -5.73
CA ASP A 528 10.41 -1.04 -5.41
C ASP A 528 10.53 -1.37 -3.92
N LEU A 529 11.68 -1.10 -3.29
CA LEU A 529 11.91 -1.47 -1.90
C LEU A 529 12.69 -0.39 -1.16
N TYR A 530 12.24 -0.10 0.06
CA TYR A 530 13.01 0.66 1.03
C TYR A 530 13.55 -0.28 2.12
N GLU A 531 14.86 -0.51 2.14
CA GLU A 531 15.52 -1.23 3.23
C GLU A 531 15.91 -0.27 4.36
N ASN A 532 15.46 -0.57 5.58
CA ASN A 532 15.89 0.11 6.79
C ASN A 532 16.82 -0.82 7.59
N TRP A 533 18.12 -0.57 7.48
CA TRP A 533 19.16 -1.34 8.15
C TRP A 533 19.44 -0.75 9.54
N THR A 534 19.15 -1.57 10.54
CA THR A 534 19.22 -1.25 11.98
C THR A 534 20.12 -2.26 12.71
N ASP A 535 20.11 -2.21 14.04
CA ASP A 535 20.73 -3.20 14.93
C ASP A 535 19.78 -4.30 15.41
N VAL A 536 18.52 -4.30 14.94
CA VAL A 536 17.51 -5.31 15.27
C VAL A 536 17.05 -6.08 14.03
N SER A 537 16.78 -7.37 14.22
CA SER A 537 16.38 -8.29 13.15
C SER A 537 14.87 -8.23 12.89
N GLY A 538 14.39 -7.03 12.56
CA GLY A 538 12.97 -6.72 12.39
C GLY A 538 12.29 -6.20 13.66
N ILE A 539 10.96 -6.08 13.59
CA ILE A 539 10.09 -5.70 14.68
C ILE A 539 9.71 -6.95 15.48
N LEU A 540 9.91 -6.88 16.79
CA LEU A 540 9.55 -7.94 17.73
C LEU A 540 8.08 -7.79 18.13
N MET A 541 7.38 -8.91 18.30
CA MET A 541 5.97 -8.94 18.72
C MET A 541 5.76 -8.31 20.10
N ALA A 542 6.77 -8.30 20.98
CA ALA A 542 6.73 -7.64 22.28
C ALA A 542 8.12 -7.10 22.65
N ASP A 543 8.16 -6.20 23.64
CA ASP A 543 9.40 -5.62 24.16
C ASP A 543 10.35 -6.72 24.71
N PRO A 544 11.58 -6.87 24.17
CA PRO A 544 12.55 -7.86 24.64
C PRO A 544 13.07 -7.61 26.06
N GLY A 545 12.89 -6.40 26.60
CA GLY A 545 13.15 -6.09 28.02
C GLY A 545 12.09 -6.69 28.96
N ILE A 546 10.91 -7.05 28.45
CA ILE A 546 9.80 -7.60 29.23
C ILE A 546 9.62 -9.10 28.97
N VAL A 547 9.61 -9.49 27.69
CA VAL A 547 9.47 -10.86 27.21
C VAL A 547 10.84 -11.36 26.76
N ARG A 548 11.27 -12.54 27.22
CA ARG A 548 12.54 -13.12 26.77
C ARG A 548 12.36 -13.73 25.37
N ASN A 549 13.25 -13.39 24.45
CA ASN A 549 13.27 -13.90 23.07
C ASN A 549 11.91 -13.80 22.36
N PRO A 550 11.32 -12.60 22.27
CA PRO A 550 10.04 -12.42 21.59
C PRO A 550 10.19 -12.76 20.09
N VAL A 551 9.12 -13.30 19.50
CA VAL A 551 9.12 -13.64 18.06
C VAL A 551 9.20 -12.38 17.20
N THR A 552 9.99 -12.45 16.13
CA THR A 552 9.99 -11.41 15.08
C THR A 552 8.73 -11.53 14.25
N VAL A 553 8.09 -10.39 13.97
CA VAL A 553 6.92 -10.31 13.12
C VAL A 553 7.38 -10.35 11.66
N PRO A 554 7.04 -11.38 10.86
CA PRO A 554 7.58 -11.51 9.50
C PRO A 554 7.01 -10.46 8.54
N VAL A 555 5.70 -10.20 8.64
CA VAL A 555 4.99 -9.22 7.81
C VAL A 555 4.06 -8.40 8.68
N MET A 556 4.10 -7.08 8.53
CA MET A 556 3.28 -6.10 9.23
C MET A 556 2.76 -5.08 8.23
N THR A 557 1.69 -4.37 8.57
CA THR A 557 1.18 -3.28 7.75
C THR A 557 1.41 -1.92 8.36
N TYR A 558 1.39 -0.88 7.54
CA TYR A 558 1.61 0.50 8.01
C TYR A 558 0.65 0.92 9.11
N LYS A 559 -0.60 0.45 9.07
CA LYS A 559 -1.59 0.71 10.13
C LYS A 559 -1.21 0.02 11.44
N GLU A 560 -0.81 -1.26 11.39
CA GLU A 560 -0.37 -2.01 12.58
C GLU A 560 0.90 -1.41 13.19
N LEU A 561 1.88 -1.03 12.34
CA LEU A 561 3.08 -0.33 12.77
C LEU A 561 2.73 0.98 13.48
N ARG A 562 1.77 1.76 12.96
CA ARG A 562 1.33 3.02 13.56
C ARG A 562 0.79 2.84 14.97
N GLU A 563 -0.07 1.85 15.15
CA GLU A 563 -0.65 1.52 16.47
C GLU A 563 0.45 1.13 17.46
N LEU A 564 1.38 0.25 17.06
CA LEU A 564 2.48 -0.18 17.92
C LEU A 564 3.41 0.98 18.29
N SER A 565 3.80 1.82 17.33
CA SER A 565 4.70 2.95 17.56
C SER A 565 4.06 4.01 18.46
N TYR A 566 2.75 4.26 18.32
CA TYR A 566 2.01 5.16 19.21
C TYR A 566 2.05 4.67 20.67
N LEU A 567 2.04 3.36 20.86
CA LEU A 567 2.09 2.69 22.16
C LEU A 567 3.50 2.42 22.68
N GLY A 568 4.53 3.01 22.07
CA GLY A 568 5.89 2.97 22.57
C GLY A 568 6.84 1.99 21.89
N ALA A 569 6.45 1.33 20.79
CA ALA A 569 7.40 0.60 19.96
C ALA A 569 8.37 1.60 19.28
N THR A 570 9.68 1.36 19.40
CA THR A 570 10.72 2.38 19.11
C THR A 570 11.40 2.24 17.76
N VAL A 571 11.12 1.19 16.97
CA VAL A 571 11.90 0.85 15.77
C VAL A 571 11.70 1.86 14.64
N MET A 572 10.46 2.23 14.32
CA MET A 572 10.14 3.17 13.25
C MET A 572 8.79 3.82 13.52
N HIS A 573 8.68 5.13 13.26
CA HIS A 573 7.41 5.85 13.38
C HIS A 573 6.80 6.08 11.99
N PRO A 574 5.57 5.65 11.67
CA PRO A 574 5.05 5.74 10.30
C PRO A 574 4.89 7.18 9.78
N ASP A 575 4.71 8.17 10.65
CA ASP A 575 4.69 9.59 10.24
C ASP A 575 6.01 10.03 9.59
N VAL A 576 7.13 9.37 9.89
CA VAL A 576 8.43 9.68 9.27
C VAL A 576 8.62 9.03 7.90
N VAL A 577 7.72 8.14 7.50
CA VAL A 577 7.77 7.42 6.21
C VAL A 577 6.50 7.64 5.39
N GLU A 578 5.77 8.73 5.67
CA GLU A 578 4.52 9.07 4.97
C GLU A 578 4.63 9.03 3.42
N PRO A 579 5.72 9.54 2.78
CA PRO A 579 5.86 9.47 1.33
C PRO A 579 5.76 8.04 0.76
N VAL A 580 6.44 7.07 1.37
CA VAL A 580 6.38 5.67 0.90
C VAL A 580 5.05 5.01 1.27
N VAL A 581 4.42 5.39 2.38
CA VAL A 581 3.08 4.90 2.76
C VAL A 581 2.03 5.31 1.72
N LYS A 582 2.08 6.56 1.25
CA LYS A 582 1.16 7.07 0.21
C LYS A 582 1.29 6.25 -1.08
N LEU A 583 2.52 6.03 -1.54
CA LEU A 583 2.81 5.28 -2.77
C LEU A 583 2.69 3.76 -2.62
N GLY A 584 2.60 3.25 -1.39
CA GLY A 584 2.54 1.82 -1.13
C GLY A 584 3.87 1.08 -1.31
N ILE A 585 4.99 1.80 -1.40
CA ILE A 585 6.34 1.22 -1.46
C ILE A 585 6.58 0.51 -0.12
N PRO A 586 6.91 -0.79 -0.08
CA PRO A 586 7.16 -1.52 1.16
C PRO A 586 8.50 -1.16 1.79
N ILE A 587 8.57 -1.35 3.10
CA ILE A 587 9.78 -1.18 3.89
C ILE A 587 10.20 -2.54 4.45
N ILE A 588 11.46 -2.92 4.35
CA ILE A 588 11.98 -4.07 5.09
C ILE A 588 12.94 -3.60 6.18
N ILE A 589 12.67 -4.00 7.43
CA ILE A 589 13.51 -3.70 8.58
C ILE A 589 14.47 -4.86 8.79
N LYS A 590 15.77 -4.61 8.64
CA LYS A 590 16.85 -5.61 8.69
C LYS A 590 17.93 -5.24 9.71
N ASN A 591 18.79 -6.21 9.99
CA ASN A 591 19.91 -6.06 10.93
C ASN A 591 21.25 -6.08 10.18
N THR A 592 22.06 -5.04 10.31
CA THR A 592 23.42 -5.04 9.72
C THR A 592 24.36 -6.05 10.36
N MET A 593 24.09 -6.40 11.60
CA MET A 593 24.84 -7.35 12.40
C MET A 593 24.45 -8.81 12.11
N ASN A 594 23.29 -9.02 11.49
CA ASN A 594 22.78 -10.33 11.08
C ASN A 594 22.00 -10.20 9.75
N PRO A 595 22.68 -9.99 8.61
CA PRO A 595 22.03 -9.64 7.34
C PRO A 595 21.11 -10.72 6.76
N ASP A 596 21.36 -11.98 7.10
CA ASP A 596 20.60 -13.14 6.66
C ASP A 596 19.28 -13.33 7.44
N ALA A 597 19.09 -12.58 8.53
CA ALA A 597 17.82 -12.60 9.23
C ALA A 597 16.69 -12.10 8.33
N THR A 598 15.53 -12.77 8.40
CA THR A 598 14.34 -12.44 7.60
C THR A 598 13.88 -10.99 7.79
N GLY A 599 14.04 -10.44 9.00
CA GLY A 599 13.58 -9.10 9.34
C GLY A 599 12.05 -9.00 9.40
N THR A 600 11.54 -7.78 9.22
CA THR A 600 10.10 -7.51 9.13
C THR A 600 9.79 -6.73 7.87
N LEU A 601 8.91 -7.27 7.04
CA LEU A 601 8.38 -6.57 5.88
C LEU A 601 7.14 -5.77 6.27
N VAL A 602 7.19 -4.45 6.11
CA VAL A 602 6.08 -3.52 6.33
C VAL A 602 5.45 -3.17 4.99
N VAL A 603 4.16 -3.46 4.85
CA VAL A 603 3.40 -3.31 3.60
C VAL A 603 2.13 -2.49 3.79
N LYS A 604 1.53 -2.06 2.68
CA LYS A 604 0.20 -1.43 2.73
C LYS A 604 -0.88 -2.45 3.10
N ASP A 605 -0.83 -3.61 2.46
CA ASP A 605 -1.77 -4.70 2.68
C ASP A 605 -1.09 -6.08 2.68
N LYS A 606 -1.55 -6.97 3.55
CA LYS A 606 -1.13 -8.35 3.71
C LYS A 606 -1.83 -9.32 2.76
N LYS A 607 -2.77 -8.87 1.90
CA LYS A 607 -3.50 -9.72 0.93
C LYS A 607 -2.64 -10.75 0.19
N TYR A 608 -1.38 -10.42 -0.09
CA TYR A 608 -0.44 -11.22 -0.88
C TYR A 608 0.57 -12.02 -0.03
N TYR A 609 0.50 -11.92 1.30
CA TYR A 609 1.43 -12.54 2.23
C TYR A 609 0.70 -13.53 3.12
N LYS A 610 1.27 -14.71 3.32
CA LYS A 610 0.66 -15.74 4.18
C LYS A 610 0.66 -15.27 5.64
N GLU A 611 -0.53 -15.05 6.18
CA GLU A 611 -0.69 -14.64 7.58
C GLU A 611 -0.41 -15.84 8.49
N SER A 612 0.60 -15.70 9.36
CA SER A 612 1.05 -16.77 10.27
C SER A 612 0.79 -16.46 11.75
N MET A 613 0.34 -15.24 12.08
CA MET A 613 0.18 -14.77 13.45
C MET A 613 -1.22 -14.16 13.66
N GLU A 614 -1.86 -14.51 14.77
CA GLU A 614 -3.19 -13.97 15.14
C GLU A 614 -3.14 -12.49 15.54
N ILE A 615 -2.01 -12.03 16.09
CA ILE A 615 -1.77 -10.63 16.43
C ILE A 615 -0.44 -10.18 15.81
N ALA A 616 -0.37 -8.91 15.45
CA ALA A 616 0.85 -8.28 14.92
C ALA A 616 1.82 -7.92 16.05
N GLY A 617 1.32 -7.52 17.22
CA GLY A 617 2.20 -7.15 18.32
C GLY A 617 1.48 -6.70 19.59
N ILE A 618 2.26 -6.55 20.64
CA ILE A 618 1.89 -6.08 21.98
C ILE A 618 2.88 -5.00 22.36
N SER A 619 2.39 -3.78 22.54
CA SER A 619 3.20 -2.66 23.02
C SER A 619 2.47 -1.95 24.15
N GLY A 620 3.20 -1.22 24.98
CA GLY A 620 2.55 -0.43 26.01
C GLY A 620 3.45 0.63 26.60
N LYS A 621 2.84 1.47 27.43
CA LYS A 621 3.51 2.58 28.08
C LYS A 621 2.95 2.81 29.48
N ARG A 622 3.84 3.13 30.42
CA ARG A 622 3.50 3.54 31.79
C ARG A 622 3.31 5.05 31.86
N GLY A 623 2.75 5.53 32.98
CA GLY A 623 2.66 6.96 33.26
C GLY A 623 1.40 7.59 32.69
N PHE A 624 0.27 6.89 32.84
CA PHE A 624 -1.05 7.44 32.55
C PHE A 624 -1.84 7.72 33.82
N VAL A 625 -2.86 8.55 33.67
CA VAL A 625 -3.86 8.88 34.68
C VAL A 625 -5.23 8.66 34.07
N VAL A 626 -6.12 7.99 34.81
CA VAL A 626 -7.54 7.85 34.47
C VAL A 626 -8.33 8.83 35.32
N ILE A 627 -9.07 9.73 34.67
CA ILE A 627 -9.94 10.72 35.29
C ILE A 627 -11.37 10.33 34.97
N LYS A 628 -12.12 9.88 35.97
CA LYS A 628 -13.54 9.58 35.84
C LYS A 628 -14.35 10.76 36.38
N LEU A 629 -15.19 11.30 35.52
CA LEU A 629 -16.16 12.35 35.83
C LEU A 629 -17.54 11.73 35.85
N GLU A 630 -18.34 11.99 36.88
CA GLU A 630 -19.66 11.39 37.05
C GLU A 630 -20.70 12.43 37.50
N LYS A 631 -21.77 12.58 36.73
CA LYS A 631 -22.90 13.47 36.98
C LYS A 631 -24.13 12.99 36.20
N THR A 632 -25.30 13.05 36.82
CA THR A 632 -26.57 12.69 36.16
C THR A 632 -26.78 13.50 34.89
N GLY A 633 -27.06 12.82 33.78
CA GLY A 633 -27.29 13.41 32.45
C GLY A 633 -26.03 13.99 31.80
N LEU A 634 -24.83 13.65 32.27
CA LEU A 634 -23.58 14.22 31.74
C LEU A 634 -23.40 13.95 30.24
N ASN A 635 -23.84 12.78 29.74
CA ASN A 635 -23.67 12.47 28.33
C ASN A 635 -24.64 13.21 27.41
N ASP A 636 -25.84 13.53 27.92
CA ASP A 636 -26.86 14.30 27.20
C ASP A 636 -26.53 15.81 27.19
N ASP A 637 -25.79 16.29 28.19
CA ASP A 637 -25.31 17.67 28.26
C ASP A 637 -24.08 17.89 27.36
N THR A 638 -24.35 18.02 26.05
CA THR A 638 -23.31 18.20 25.03
C THR A 638 -22.45 19.44 25.27
N LYS A 639 -23.03 20.54 25.79
CA LYS A 639 -22.30 21.77 26.09
C LYS A 639 -21.32 21.56 27.22
N LEU A 640 -21.75 20.91 28.30
CA LEU A 640 -20.89 20.63 29.43
C LEU A 640 -19.73 19.72 29.04
N ARG A 641 -19.98 18.67 28.24
CA ARG A 641 -18.90 17.81 27.72
C ARG A 641 -17.89 18.60 26.90
N GLN A 642 -18.37 19.44 25.98
CA GLN A 642 -17.50 20.28 25.16
C GLN A 642 -16.64 21.19 26.05
N SER A 643 -17.25 21.89 27.02
CA SER A 643 -16.51 22.75 27.94
C SER A 643 -15.44 21.99 28.74
N ILE A 644 -15.73 20.76 29.18
CA ILE A 644 -14.72 19.92 29.86
C ILE A 644 -13.55 19.60 28.92
N LEU A 645 -13.80 19.22 27.66
CA LEU A 645 -12.75 18.90 26.69
C LEU A 645 -11.94 20.14 26.27
N ASP A 646 -12.61 21.28 26.12
CA ASP A 646 -11.99 22.57 25.82
C ASP A 646 -11.04 22.97 26.94
N PHE A 647 -11.42 22.78 28.21
CA PHE A 647 -10.55 23.05 29.36
C PHE A 647 -9.21 22.30 29.26
N PHE A 648 -9.22 21.00 28.92
CA PHE A 648 -7.96 20.26 28.74
C PHE A 648 -7.14 20.78 27.56
N THR A 649 -7.82 21.12 26.45
CA THR A 649 -7.19 21.67 25.24
C THR A 649 -6.51 23.02 25.50
N GLU A 650 -7.21 23.94 26.16
CA GLU A 650 -6.71 25.27 26.54
C GLU A 650 -5.49 25.19 27.47
N ASN A 651 -5.46 24.17 28.33
CA ASN A 651 -4.33 23.90 29.22
C ASN A 651 -3.24 23.03 28.57
N SER A 652 -3.30 22.80 27.26
CA SER A 652 -2.33 21.98 26.51
C SER A 652 -2.18 20.55 27.04
N VAL A 653 -3.21 20.00 27.70
CA VAL A 653 -3.26 18.63 28.19
C VAL A 653 -3.92 17.75 27.13
N LYS A 654 -3.15 16.86 26.52
CA LYS A 654 -3.65 15.95 25.49
C LYS A 654 -4.34 14.74 26.12
N ILE A 655 -5.61 14.54 25.77
CA ILE A 655 -6.37 13.35 26.14
C ILE A 655 -6.07 12.24 25.12
N THR A 656 -5.71 11.05 25.60
CA THR A 656 -5.42 9.87 24.76
C THR A 656 -6.72 9.17 24.35
N ASN A 657 -7.61 8.90 25.31
CA ASN A 657 -8.89 8.23 25.05
C ASN A 657 -10.01 8.86 25.88
N ILE A 658 -11.22 8.81 25.32
CA ILE A 658 -12.45 9.29 25.93
C ILE A 658 -13.47 8.16 25.88
N ILE A 659 -13.95 7.71 27.04
CA ILE A 659 -15.03 6.71 27.14
C ILE A 659 -16.23 7.36 27.81
N ALA A 660 -17.36 7.37 27.11
CA ALA A 660 -18.62 7.93 27.60
C ALA A 660 -19.57 6.81 28.06
N GLY A 661 -20.13 6.97 29.25
CA GLY A 661 -21.30 6.24 29.74
C GLY A 661 -22.53 7.14 29.72
N ILE A 662 -23.62 6.74 30.41
CA ILE A 662 -24.84 7.56 30.52
C ILE A 662 -24.58 8.81 31.38
N ASP A 663 -24.03 8.60 32.58
CA ASP A 663 -23.78 9.65 33.57
C ASP A 663 -22.28 9.91 33.80
N SER A 664 -21.41 9.31 32.99
CA SER A 664 -19.97 9.34 33.23
C SER A 664 -19.14 9.63 31.99
N LEU A 665 -18.05 10.34 32.18
CA LEU A 665 -17.01 10.58 31.18
C LEU A 665 -15.66 10.17 31.76
N ILE A 666 -15.00 9.18 31.14
CA ILE A 666 -13.70 8.67 31.57
C ILE A 666 -12.65 9.16 30.57
N LEU A 667 -11.63 9.85 31.08
CA LEU A 667 -10.54 10.42 30.30
C LEU A 667 -9.24 9.72 30.67
N LEU A 668 -8.51 9.25 29.67
CA LEU A 668 -7.17 8.69 29.82
C LEU A 668 -6.15 9.74 29.37
N VAL A 669 -5.24 10.13 30.25
CA VAL A 669 -4.31 11.24 30.01
C VAL A 669 -2.88 10.84 30.37
N PRO A 670 -1.86 11.16 29.55
CA PRO A 670 -0.47 10.95 29.92
C PRO A 670 -0.06 11.87 31.08
N LYS A 671 0.55 11.31 32.12
CA LYS A 671 0.95 12.03 33.34
C LYS A 671 1.88 13.21 33.05
N ASP A 672 2.85 13.03 32.15
CA ASP A 672 3.82 14.06 31.77
C ASP A 672 3.17 15.34 31.18
N ASN A 673 1.91 15.29 30.74
CA ASN A 673 1.22 16.50 30.27
C ASN A 673 0.96 17.46 31.44
N PHE A 674 0.57 16.94 32.61
CA PHE A 674 0.39 17.77 33.82
C PHE A 674 1.73 18.32 34.32
N GLU A 675 2.82 17.58 34.14
CA GLU A 675 4.17 18.01 34.54
C GLU A 675 4.69 19.13 33.61
N LYS A 676 4.30 19.14 32.33
CA LYS A 676 4.71 20.14 31.34
C LYS A 676 3.89 21.42 31.37
N THR A 677 2.64 21.37 31.79
CA THR A 677 1.69 22.50 31.70
C THR A 677 1.51 23.27 33.01
N ASN A 678 2.23 22.89 34.08
CA ASN A 678 2.08 23.40 35.45
C ASN A 678 0.66 23.28 36.02
N LEU A 679 -0.28 22.61 35.35
CA LEU A 679 -1.63 22.37 35.83
C LEU A 679 -1.62 21.26 36.88
N SER A 680 -1.87 21.61 38.15
CA SER A 680 -2.02 20.60 39.20
C SER A 680 -3.38 19.89 39.11
N PHE A 681 -3.45 18.64 39.63
CA PHE A 681 -4.72 17.93 39.76
C PHE A 681 -5.75 18.70 40.61
N PHE A 682 -5.28 19.44 41.61
CA PHE A 682 -6.14 20.27 42.45
C PHE A 682 -6.80 21.40 41.68
N GLU A 683 -6.03 22.13 40.87
CA GLU A 683 -6.55 23.20 40.01
C GLU A 683 -7.50 22.65 38.94
N MET A 684 -7.17 21.50 38.35
CA MET A 684 -8.05 20.79 37.41
C MET A 684 -9.39 20.46 38.07
N GLU A 685 -9.39 19.83 39.25
CA GLU A 685 -10.62 19.50 39.97
C GLU A 685 -11.44 20.74 40.31
N ALA A 686 -10.79 21.81 40.79
CA ALA A 686 -11.47 23.04 41.17
C ALA A 686 -12.17 23.70 39.97
N ASN A 687 -11.50 23.76 38.81
CA ASN A 687 -12.06 24.32 37.58
C ASN A 687 -13.22 23.47 37.05
N ILE A 688 -13.04 22.14 36.99
CA ILE A 688 -14.11 21.24 36.52
C ILE A 688 -15.32 21.31 37.45
N ARG A 689 -15.15 21.36 38.79
CA ARG A 689 -16.27 21.52 39.73
C ARG A 689 -16.99 22.85 39.59
N LYS A 690 -16.26 23.92 39.27
CA LYS A 690 -16.83 25.25 39.00
C LYS A 690 -17.68 25.25 37.73
N MET A 691 -17.24 24.56 36.68
CA MET A 691 -17.96 24.44 35.41
C MET A 691 -19.12 23.45 35.50
N ALA A 692 -18.92 22.33 36.21
CA ALA A 692 -19.84 21.22 36.32
C ALA A 692 -20.28 21.03 37.78
N GLY A 693 -21.14 21.94 38.29
CA GLY A 693 -21.67 21.85 39.65
C GLY A 693 -22.26 20.47 39.95
N GLY A 694 -21.90 19.91 41.11
CA GLY A 694 -22.35 18.58 41.56
C GLY A 694 -21.63 17.39 40.93
N ILE A 695 -20.61 17.60 40.09
CA ILE A 695 -19.83 16.51 39.49
C ILE A 695 -18.95 15.79 40.53
N LYS A 696 -18.94 14.46 40.47
CA LYS A 696 -17.96 13.62 41.17
C LYS A 696 -16.75 13.41 40.26
N ILE A 697 -15.56 13.52 40.83
CA ILE A 697 -14.29 13.33 40.12
C ILE A 697 -13.50 12.28 40.87
N ASP A 698 -13.15 11.18 40.20
CA ASP A 698 -12.29 10.12 40.71
C ASP A 698 -11.02 10.06 39.84
N ILE A 699 -9.84 10.22 40.45
CA ILE A 699 -8.55 10.22 39.74
C ILE A 699 -7.74 8.99 40.15
N THR A 700 -7.39 8.15 39.17
CA THR A 700 -6.52 6.99 39.37
C THR A 700 -5.17 7.24 38.68
N LYS A 701 -4.10 7.31 39.47
CA LYS A 701 -2.73 7.53 39.00
C LYS A 701 -2.00 6.21 38.79
N ASP A 702 -0.79 6.29 38.24
CA ASP A 702 0.12 5.17 38.05
C ASP A 702 -0.51 4.03 37.24
N ILE A 703 -1.14 4.41 36.13
CA ILE A 703 -1.72 3.50 35.16
C ILE A 703 -0.70 3.22 34.06
N ALA A 704 -0.72 1.98 33.57
CA ALA A 704 -0.07 1.60 32.34
C ALA A 704 -1.11 1.18 31.30
N VAL A 705 -0.86 1.53 30.05
CA VAL A 705 -1.71 1.22 28.90
C VAL A 705 -0.97 0.22 28.04
N ILE A 706 -1.64 -0.88 27.71
CA ILE A 706 -1.13 -1.95 26.87
C ILE A 706 -2.05 -2.03 25.66
N GLY A 707 -1.49 -1.94 24.46
CA GLY A 707 -2.24 -2.24 23.26
C GLY A 707 -1.85 -3.58 22.66
N VAL A 708 -2.87 -4.33 22.28
CA VAL A 708 -2.76 -5.55 21.48
C VAL A 708 -3.21 -5.20 20.08
N VAL A 709 -2.34 -5.36 19.08
CA VAL A 709 -2.57 -4.92 17.71
C VAL A 709 -2.69 -6.14 16.79
N GLY A 710 -3.74 -6.17 15.97
CA GLY A 710 -4.03 -7.26 15.03
C GLY A 710 -5.28 -6.97 14.20
N ARG A 711 -5.30 -7.40 12.93
CA ARG A 711 -6.40 -7.08 12.01
C ARG A 711 -7.69 -7.86 12.28
N GLU A 712 -7.61 -9.07 12.82
CA GLU A 712 -8.80 -9.89 13.15
C GLU A 712 -9.54 -9.42 14.42
N LEU A 713 -9.08 -8.35 15.06
CA LEU A 713 -9.71 -7.78 16.25
C LEU A 713 -11.14 -7.30 16.01
N GLY A 714 -11.39 -6.70 14.84
CA GLY A 714 -12.71 -6.16 14.49
C GLY A 714 -13.70 -7.21 13.96
N SER A 715 -13.23 -8.40 13.58
CA SER A 715 -14.04 -9.42 12.90
C SER A 715 -14.24 -10.71 13.69
N SER A 716 -13.47 -10.92 14.76
CA SER A 716 -13.58 -12.09 15.63
C SER A 716 -13.38 -11.69 17.10
N PRO A 717 -14.29 -12.07 18.01
CA PRO A 717 -14.12 -11.79 19.44
C PRO A 717 -12.97 -12.62 20.05
N THR A 718 -12.38 -13.55 19.30
CA THR A 718 -11.41 -14.53 19.80
C THR A 718 -10.18 -13.88 20.42
N VAL A 719 -9.60 -12.88 19.76
CA VAL A 719 -8.40 -12.19 20.25
C VAL A 719 -8.71 -11.40 21.53
N VAL A 720 -9.86 -10.72 21.59
CA VAL A 720 -10.34 -10.02 22.79
C VAL A 720 -10.50 -11.00 23.95
N ILE A 721 -11.21 -12.12 23.74
CA ILE A 721 -11.45 -13.14 24.76
C ILE A 721 -10.13 -13.76 25.24
N LYS A 722 -9.22 -14.12 24.33
CA LYS A 722 -7.90 -14.66 24.67
C LYS A 722 -7.10 -13.68 25.51
N THR A 723 -7.08 -12.41 25.14
CA THR A 723 -6.37 -11.34 25.86
C THR A 723 -6.91 -11.18 27.28
N LEU A 724 -8.23 -11.01 27.44
CA LEU A 724 -8.84 -10.85 28.78
C LEU A 724 -8.70 -12.11 29.64
N SER A 725 -8.81 -13.30 29.04
CA SER A 725 -8.60 -14.57 29.74
C SER A 725 -7.16 -14.71 30.25
N ALA A 726 -6.17 -14.24 29.49
CA ALA A 726 -4.78 -14.26 29.90
C ALA A 726 -4.53 -13.38 31.14
N LEU A 727 -5.13 -12.18 31.17
CA LEU A 727 -5.05 -11.27 32.31
C LEU A 727 -5.79 -11.84 33.54
N ALA A 728 -7.01 -12.35 33.34
CA ALA A 728 -7.80 -12.96 34.40
C ALA A 728 -7.10 -14.17 35.02
N GLY A 729 -6.43 -14.99 34.21
CA GLY A 729 -5.64 -16.14 34.67
C GLY A 729 -4.48 -15.78 35.61
N ARG A 730 -3.98 -14.55 35.54
CA ARG A 730 -2.97 -13.99 36.48
C ARG A 730 -3.55 -13.06 37.53
N ARG A 731 -4.89 -12.93 37.63
CA ARG A 731 -5.60 -12.03 38.55
C ARG A 731 -5.20 -10.56 38.37
N ILE A 732 -4.88 -10.17 37.15
CA ILE A 732 -4.55 -8.78 36.81
C ILE A 732 -5.87 -8.03 36.65
N ASP A 733 -6.02 -6.95 37.43
CA ASP A 733 -7.24 -6.14 37.42
C ASP A 733 -7.22 -5.15 36.25
N VAL A 734 -8.25 -5.23 35.40
CA VAL A 734 -8.38 -4.37 34.22
C VAL A 734 -9.19 -3.14 34.58
N LYS A 735 -8.57 -1.96 34.48
CA LYS A 735 -9.16 -0.68 34.86
C LYS A 735 -10.00 -0.05 33.76
N LEU A 736 -9.59 -0.26 32.51
CA LEU A 736 -10.24 0.28 31.32
C LEU A 736 -9.92 -0.63 30.13
N ILE A 737 -10.92 -0.82 29.27
CA ILE A 737 -10.78 -1.47 27.98
C ILE A 737 -11.38 -0.53 26.94
N ASP A 738 -10.65 -0.27 25.87
CA ASP A 738 -11.16 0.41 24.69
C ASP A 738 -10.99 -0.50 23.48
N HIS A 739 -12.09 -0.75 22.80
CA HIS A 739 -12.21 -1.61 21.62
C HIS A 739 -13.49 -1.27 20.85
N GLY A 740 -13.40 -1.22 19.52
CA GLY A 740 -14.54 -0.96 18.64
C GLY A 740 -14.52 -1.79 17.36
N GLN A 741 -15.68 -1.89 16.71
CA GLN A 741 -15.81 -2.53 15.40
C GLN A 741 -14.91 -1.80 14.38
N GLY A 742 -14.16 -2.58 13.58
CA GLY A 742 -13.23 -2.03 12.59
C GLY A 742 -11.91 -1.49 13.15
N GLN A 743 -11.71 -1.51 14.48
CA GLN A 743 -10.40 -1.22 15.06
C GLN A 743 -9.46 -2.41 14.89
N ILE A 744 -8.17 -2.11 14.69
CA ILE A 744 -7.09 -3.09 14.58
C ILE A 744 -6.25 -3.17 15.87
N SER A 745 -6.74 -2.59 16.97
CA SER A 745 -6.10 -2.59 18.27
C SER A 745 -7.12 -2.69 19.41
N ILE A 746 -6.71 -3.26 20.54
CA ILE A 746 -7.40 -3.18 21.84
C ILE A 746 -6.49 -2.42 22.77
N LEU A 747 -6.99 -1.41 23.47
CA LEU A 747 -6.26 -0.76 24.54
C LEU A 747 -6.76 -1.23 25.90
N ILE A 748 -5.82 -1.60 26.76
CA ILE A 748 -6.10 -2.13 28.09
C ILE A 748 -5.30 -1.32 29.11
N ALA A 749 -6.00 -0.71 30.06
CA ALA A 749 -5.37 -0.04 31.18
C ALA A 749 -5.29 -0.97 32.40
N VAL A 750 -4.10 -1.08 32.98
CA VAL A 750 -3.82 -1.85 34.19
C VAL A 750 -3.04 -0.99 35.18
N ALA A 751 -2.90 -1.44 36.43
CA ALA A 751 -1.98 -0.80 37.35
C ALA A 751 -0.54 -0.88 36.81
N ALA A 752 0.26 0.17 36.99
CA ALA A 752 1.65 0.18 36.51
C ALA A 752 2.49 -0.95 37.12
N THR A 753 2.15 -1.43 38.32
CA THR A 753 2.79 -2.60 38.95
C THR A 753 2.59 -3.89 38.14
N ASP A 754 1.46 -4.03 37.45
CA ASP A 754 1.10 -5.24 36.71
C ASP A 754 1.57 -5.21 35.25
N TYR A 755 2.06 -4.06 34.77
CA TYR A 755 2.42 -3.81 33.37
C TYR A 755 3.25 -4.93 32.70
N ALA A 756 4.36 -5.31 33.33
CA ALA A 756 5.26 -6.31 32.76
C ALA A 756 4.62 -7.72 32.76
N GLU A 757 3.88 -8.06 33.81
CA GLU A 757 3.24 -9.37 33.92
C GLU A 757 2.03 -9.48 32.98
N ALA A 758 1.30 -8.39 32.77
CA ALA A 758 0.22 -8.30 31.80
C ALA A 758 0.74 -8.56 30.37
N ILE A 759 1.80 -7.87 29.95
CA ILE A 759 2.41 -8.11 28.62
C ILE A 759 2.89 -9.56 28.47
N ARG A 760 3.58 -10.13 29.47
CA ARG A 760 4.02 -11.54 29.42
C ARG A 760 2.85 -12.52 29.32
N SER A 761 1.77 -12.25 30.06
CA SER A 761 0.58 -13.10 30.10
C SER A 761 -0.13 -13.09 28.75
N ILE A 762 -0.32 -11.91 28.16
CA ILE A 762 -0.91 -11.77 26.83
C ILE A 762 -0.01 -12.45 25.81
N TYR A 763 1.30 -12.17 25.81
CA TYR A 763 2.25 -12.77 24.87
C TYR A 763 2.19 -14.30 24.87
N GLY A 764 2.29 -14.93 26.04
CA GLY A 764 2.26 -16.40 26.17
C GLY A 764 0.89 -17.04 25.86
N ARG A 765 -0.13 -16.25 25.51
CA ARG A 765 -1.42 -16.76 25.02
C ARG A 765 -1.47 -16.85 23.49
N PHE A 766 -0.63 -16.09 22.79
CA PHE A 766 -0.60 -15.98 21.32
C PHE A 766 0.63 -16.63 20.68
N VAL A 767 1.63 -16.97 21.50
CA VAL A 767 2.83 -17.75 21.15
C VAL A 767 2.90 -18.95 22.08
#